data_AF-A0A6G3UV07-F1
#
_entry.id   AF-A0A6G3UV07-F1
#
_cell.length_a   1.000
_cell.length_b   1.000
_cell.length_c   1.000
_cell.angle_alpha   90.00
_cell.angle_beta   90.00
_cell.angle_gamma   90.00
#
_symmetry.space_group_name_H-M   'P 1'
#
loop_
_entity.id
_entity.type
_entity.pdbx_description
1 polymer ?
#
loop_
_entity_poly.entity_id
_entity_poly.type
_entity_poly.pdbx_seq_one_letter_code
_entity_poly.pdbx_strand_id
1 'polypeptide(L)'
;MGDQVPRLDRLARTATAAIGAQDGTHWGSAGLIAPGWALTAAHVIRAAGADTYTVRLWDGYSVPARTAYLLSGVPEHGPVPAESDIAVVRLLEEGVDHGCVWLSDRGDPPSQHVRAYGWYVAGGMRRGELLAWNGACEVAGNDGPYSFRLGPQTEIPKGASGGPVIDLAQGALVGLTKASRRTSEGDIRDGGRAVRSTLLREFVSPVVVDPDDVLGRDPYHALICAHDRWHAESDLRDGWVDVQDALPGNGLPESSASWSPGDRMELFELLAGLPGPDDPTLVRSMLRAVFHEQVTFPATAELRHWRDGHGEIFQHRMQFMIEALPYLRYAKLVVLAMESVPGAVSAAAELLRWVERRIRPLGLEAGVSIGQVSLPRRREGSVTLHGGTRRTGLPVHPGEPAEAQEASLAAEPVHVPFEDVRPGDGPSVLLELDPVLWSSAFAFHWRLRVIDPEHDDDAVVEADESGDGVPHDELPLRLQRPLARLFRQLDTPERHAPLEVVLPPEHFDLAVQHWLPQAAVTDLDLSDPACWPLGVRRQVVVRDASRRGGPDPVWQTRWKETAAAAPLRALPTPRPGRVLRLTGLIGVGPDEVPVVCRPAADAAGQEVLRLVLESGHGVFLWNAGPHPPGECDERCRSFSGHAARLLADVDSAAELPERLRALRERIHRRDPLAYWAKPLALMYDDADRPLAAPTGVLDAP
;
A
#
# COMPACT_ATOMS: atom_id res chain seq x y z
N MET A 1 13.89 -24.51 -6.41
CA MET A 1 13.60 -24.67 -4.97
C MET A 1 14.46 -25.72 -4.25
N GLY A 2 15.17 -26.63 -4.96
CA GLY A 2 15.90 -27.76 -4.35
C GLY A 2 17.10 -27.41 -3.45
N ASP A 3 17.89 -26.39 -3.79
CA ASP A 3 19.13 -26.04 -3.04
C ASP A 3 18.94 -24.98 -1.94
N GLN A 4 17.79 -24.29 -1.91
CA GLN A 4 17.56 -23.17 -0.98
C GLN A 4 17.02 -23.61 0.38
N VAL A 5 16.15 -24.63 0.38
CA VAL A 5 15.58 -25.20 1.61
C VAL A 5 16.67 -25.73 2.54
N PRO A 6 17.72 -26.45 2.09
CA PRO A 6 18.82 -26.89 2.94
C PRO A 6 19.63 -25.75 3.59
N ARG A 7 19.80 -24.62 2.90
CA ARG A 7 20.51 -23.44 3.42
C ARG A 7 19.70 -22.75 4.52
N LEU A 8 18.41 -22.50 4.26
CA LEU A 8 17.48 -21.97 5.25
C LEU A 8 17.43 -22.86 6.50
N ASP A 9 17.41 -24.19 6.30
CA ASP A 9 17.39 -25.17 7.39
C ASP A 9 18.63 -25.06 8.28
N ARG A 10 19.81 -24.86 7.68
CA ARG A 10 21.06 -24.67 8.42
C ARG A 10 21.00 -23.42 9.29
N LEU A 11 20.63 -22.28 8.71
CA LEU A 11 20.53 -21.00 9.43
C LEU A 11 19.55 -21.09 10.61
N ALA A 12 18.35 -21.63 10.36
CA ALA A 12 17.33 -21.78 11.39
C ALA A 12 17.77 -22.72 12.52
N ARG A 13 18.43 -23.84 12.21
CA ARG A 13 19.00 -24.75 13.22
C ARG A 13 20.07 -24.08 14.06
N THR A 14 21.00 -23.37 13.42
CA THR A 14 22.10 -22.69 14.13
C THR A 14 21.59 -21.61 15.08
N ALA A 15 20.46 -20.99 14.76
CA ALA A 15 19.78 -20.02 15.62
C ALA A 15 18.80 -20.64 16.63
N THR A 16 18.67 -21.97 16.69
CA THR A 16 17.76 -22.66 17.61
C THR A 16 18.53 -23.25 18.80
N ALA A 17 18.12 -22.89 20.01
CA ALA A 17 18.75 -23.33 21.25
C ALA A 17 17.82 -24.19 22.12
N ALA A 18 18.41 -24.97 23.02
CA ALA A 18 17.70 -25.72 24.05
C ALA A 18 17.72 -24.98 25.39
N ILE A 19 16.60 -24.99 26.11
CA ILE A 19 16.49 -24.45 27.47
C ILE A 19 16.39 -25.61 28.46
N GLY A 20 17.31 -25.63 29.42
CA GLY A 20 17.36 -26.67 30.44
C GLY A 20 18.11 -26.24 31.71
N ALA A 21 18.09 -27.11 32.71
CA ALA A 21 18.87 -26.95 33.93
C ALA A 21 20.34 -27.34 33.73
N GLN A 22 21.20 -26.89 34.65
CA GLN A 22 22.61 -27.30 34.68
C GLN A 22 22.81 -28.81 34.90
N ASP A 23 21.83 -29.49 35.51
CA ASP A 23 21.86 -30.94 35.73
C ASP A 23 21.50 -31.78 34.49
N GLY A 24 21.25 -31.11 33.34
CA GLY A 24 20.88 -31.74 32.09
C GLY A 24 19.37 -31.94 31.88
N THR A 25 18.52 -31.49 32.81
CA THR A 25 17.05 -31.50 32.61
C THR A 25 16.66 -30.56 31.48
N HIS A 26 15.85 -31.03 30.52
CA HIS A 26 15.38 -30.22 29.38
C HIS A 26 13.92 -29.80 29.56
N TRP A 27 13.61 -28.54 29.29
CA TRP A 27 12.26 -28.00 29.45
C TRP A 27 11.63 -27.53 28.14
N GLY A 28 12.43 -26.98 27.24
CA GLY A 28 11.91 -26.38 26.02
C GLY A 28 13.02 -25.89 25.09
N SER A 29 12.62 -25.18 24.05
CA SER A 29 13.51 -24.64 23.03
C SER A 29 13.36 -23.12 22.94
N ALA A 30 14.29 -22.47 22.26
CA ALA A 30 14.27 -21.03 22.00
C ALA A 30 14.85 -20.72 20.62
N GLY A 31 14.44 -19.58 20.06
CA GLY A 31 15.14 -18.93 18.95
C GLY A 31 16.06 -17.83 19.48
N LEU A 32 17.31 -17.80 19.05
CA LEU A 32 18.24 -16.70 19.32
C LEU A 32 17.86 -15.54 18.40
N ILE A 33 17.57 -14.37 18.94
CA ILE A 33 16.93 -13.28 18.18
C ILE A 33 17.74 -11.99 18.14
N ALA A 34 18.65 -11.76 19.07
CA ALA A 34 19.62 -10.67 19.04
C ALA A 34 20.84 -11.08 19.88
N PRO A 35 22.00 -10.40 19.76
CA PRO A 35 23.17 -10.73 20.56
C PRO A 35 22.87 -10.77 22.06
N GLY A 36 23.04 -11.94 22.68
CA GLY A 36 22.74 -12.14 24.10
C GLY A 36 21.25 -12.32 24.44
N TRP A 37 20.37 -12.47 23.44
CA TRP A 37 18.92 -12.56 23.65
C TRP A 37 18.28 -13.73 22.90
N ALA A 38 17.39 -14.44 23.61
CA ALA A 38 16.60 -15.52 23.05
C ALA A 38 15.11 -15.32 23.31
N LEU A 39 14.29 -15.87 22.41
CA LEU A 39 12.84 -15.85 22.46
C LEU A 39 12.32 -17.26 22.68
N THR A 40 11.40 -17.41 23.63
CA THR A 40 10.75 -18.70 23.91
C THR A 40 9.30 -18.48 24.35
N ALA A 41 8.58 -19.57 24.62
CA ALA A 41 7.23 -19.52 25.16
C ALA A 41 7.27 -19.37 26.69
N ALA A 42 6.37 -18.56 27.25
CA ALA A 42 6.34 -18.31 28.69
C ALA A 42 6.09 -19.58 29.53
N HIS A 43 5.35 -20.55 29.00
CA HIS A 43 5.18 -21.84 29.68
C HIS A 43 6.46 -22.67 29.79
N VAL A 44 7.45 -22.46 28.92
CA VAL A 44 8.79 -23.09 29.03
C VAL A 44 9.52 -22.52 30.24
N ILE A 45 9.45 -21.20 30.41
CA ILE A 45 10.03 -20.51 31.58
C ILE A 45 9.36 -20.94 32.87
N ARG A 46 8.04 -21.09 32.90
CA ARG A 46 7.34 -21.65 34.06
C ARG A 46 7.83 -23.06 34.40
N ALA A 47 8.09 -23.90 33.39
CA ALA A 47 8.62 -25.24 33.62
C ALA A 47 10.06 -25.22 34.14
N ALA A 48 10.84 -24.17 33.80
CA ALA A 48 12.16 -23.93 34.35
C ALA A 48 12.10 -23.68 35.87
N GLY A 49 11.23 -22.77 36.30
CA GLY A 49 10.99 -22.47 37.71
C GLY A 49 12.23 -22.02 38.51
N ALA A 50 13.34 -21.75 37.83
CA ALA A 50 14.63 -21.39 38.42
C ALA A 50 15.03 -19.97 37.99
N ASP A 51 15.67 -19.25 38.91
CA ASP A 51 16.15 -17.87 38.66
C ASP A 51 17.22 -17.81 37.58
N THR A 52 17.98 -18.89 37.41
CA THR A 52 19.01 -19.03 36.37
C THR A 52 19.00 -20.46 35.84
N TYR A 53 19.19 -20.59 34.54
CA TYR A 53 19.19 -21.85 33.81
C TYR A 53 20.19 -21.80 32.66
N THR A 54 20.26 -22.86 31.86
CA THR A 54 21.20 -22.99 30.75
C THR A 54 20.47 -22.87 29.42
N VAL A 55 21.03 -22.07 28.51
CA VAL A 55 20.70 -22.07 27.09
C VAL A 55 21.84 -22.79 26.36
N ARG A 56 21.54 -23.94 25.77
CA ARG A 56 22.50 -24.72 24.98
C ARG A 56 22.35 -24.37 23.50
N LEU A 57 23.43 -23.85 22.92
CA LEU A 57 23.54 -23.45 21.52
C LEU A 57 23.71 -24.67 20.61
N TRP A 58 23.63 -24.43 19.30
CA TRP A 58 23.70 -25.47 18.28
C TRP A 58 25.03 -26.23 18.25
N ASP A 59 26.14 -25.53 18.50
CA ASP A 59 27.49 -26.10 18.58
C ASP A 59 27.72 -26.91 19.88
N GLY A 60 26.72 -26.94 20.76
CA GLY A 60 26.74 -27.63 22.04
C GLY A 60 27.26 -26.77 23.20
N TYR A 61 27.66 -25.52 22.97
CA TYR A 61 28.07 -24.58 24.02
C TYR A 61 26.87 -24.24 24.91
N SER A 62 27.10 -24.16 26.21
CA SER A 62 26.06 -23.97 27.22
C SER A 62 26.29 -22.68 27.97
N VAL A 63 25.34 -21.75 27.84
CA VAL A 63 25.44 -20.41 28.39
C VAL A 63 24.48 -20.24 29.56
N PRO A 64 24.91 -19.71 30.71
CA PRO A 64 24.00 -19.32 31.78
C PRO A 64 23.04 -18.23 31.29
N ALA A 65 21.77 -18.36 31.63
CA ALA A 65 20.71 -17.48 31.16
C ALA A 65 19.65 -17.28 32.23
N ARG A 66 18.89 -16.19 32.10
CA ARG A 66 17.71 -15.94 32.93
C ARG A 66 16.59 -15.31 32.13
N THR A 67 15.38 -15.39 32.66
CA THR A 67 14.24 -14.67 32.09
C THR A 67 14.38 -13.20 32.37
N ALA A 68 14.25 -12.38 31.33
CA ALA A 68 14.34 -10.94 31.47
C ALA A 68 12.99 -10.26 31.41
N TYR A 69 12.15 -10.67 30.46
CA TYR A 69 10.85 -10.06 30.25
C TYR A 69 9.78 -11.12 29.99
N LEU A 70 8.63 -10.95 30.62
CA LEU A 70 7.39 -11.68 30.34
C LEU A 70 6.34 -10.68 29.88
N LEU A 71 5.51 -11.06 28.90
CA LEU A 71 4.47 -10.15 28.43
C LEU A 71 3.42 -9.88 29.53
N SER A 72 3.08 -10.91 30.30
CA SER A 72 2.26 -10.80 31.51
C SER A 72 2.67 -11.87 32.53
N GLY A 73 2.11 -11.79 33.74
CA GLY A 73 2.35 -12.80 34.76
C GLY A 73 1.93 -14.19 34.28
N VAL A 74 2.79 -15.20 34.49
CA VAL A 74 2.48 -16.57 34.06
C VAL A 74 1.63 -17.26 35.13
N PRO A 75 0.45 -17.82 34.78
CA PRO A 75 -0.39 -18.51 35.75
C PRO A 75 0.34 -19.68 36.42
N GLU A 76 0.21 -19.78 37.75
CA GLU A 76 0.76 -20.90 38.54
C GLU A 76 0.17 -22.25 38.11
N HIS A 77 -1.09 -22.27 37.69
CA HIS A 77 -1.84 -23.45 37.29
C HIS A 77 -2.55 -23.24 35.94
N GLY A 78 -2.75 -24.32 35.19
CA GLY A 78 -3.48 -24.29 33.92
C GLY A 78 -2.64 -23.88 32.70
N PRO A 79 -3.26 -23.82 31.52
CA PRO A 79 -2.58 -23.40 30.29
C PRO A 79 -2.23 -21.91 30.32
N VAL A 80 -1.06 -21.56 29.78
CA VAL A 80 -0.73 -20.14 29.52
C VAL A 80 -1.52 -19.68 28.28
N PRO A 81 -2.29 -18.59 28.37
CA PRO A 81 -3.04 -18.03 27.23
C PRO A 81 -2.12 -17.61 26.09
N ALA A 82 -2.55 -17.79 24.84
CA ALA A 82 -1.70 -17.56 23.66
C ALA A 82 -1.28 -16.08 23.52
N GLU A 83 -2.14 -15.16 23.93
CA GLU A 83 -1.93 -13.71 24.02
C GLU A 83 -0.83 -13.30 25.03
N SER A 84 -0.28 -14.25 25.79
CA SER A 84 0.74 -14.01 26.82
C SER A 84 1.87 -15.05 26.82
N ASP A 85 1.83 -16.04 25.93
CA ASP A 85 2.70 -17.22 25.98
C ASP A 85 4.03 -16.97 25.25
N ILE A 86 4.71 -15.89 25.62
CA ILE A 86 5.99 -15.43 25.06
C ILE A 86 6.88 -14.85 26.16
N ALA A 87 8.18 -15.12 26.07
CA ALA A 87 9.17 -14.67 27.06
C ALA A 87 10.50 -14.35 26.37
N VAL A 88 11.16 -13.29 26.86
CA VAL A 88 12.50 -12.88 26.44
C VAL A 88 13.50 -13.33 27.49
N VAL A 89 14.56 -14.00 27.03
CA VAL A 89 15.61 -14.60 27.83
C VAL A 89 16.91 -13.87 27.54
N ARG A 90 17.65 -13.52 28.61
CA ARG A 90 18.97 -12.92 28.53
C ARG A 90 20.04 -13.98 28.75
N LEU A 91 21.03 -14.03 27.88
CA LEU A 91 22.27 -14.77 28.09
C LEU A 91 23.18 -13.92 28.99
N LEU A 92 23.71 -14.54 30.05
CA LEU A 92 24.46 -13.84 31.09
C LEU A 92 25.95 -13.70 30.78
N GLU A 93 26.42 -14.41 29.75
CA GLU A 93 27.78 -14.27 29.24
C GLU A 93 27.79 -13.26 28.08
N GLU A 94 28.63 -12.24 28.19
CA GLU A 94 28.77 -11.21 27.15
C GLU A 94 29.63 -11.72 26.00
N GLY A 95 29.33 -11.27 24.78
CA GLY A 95 30.14 -11.57 23.59
C GLY A 95 30.03 -13.02 23.09
N VAL A 96 29.03 -13.79 23.54
CA VAL A 96 28.73 -15.11 23.01
C VAL A 96 28.38 -15.00 21.52
N ASP A 97 29.20 -15.62 20.68
CA ASP A 97 28.94 -15.69 19.24
C ASP A 97 27.82 -16.69 18.96
N HIS A 98 26.76 -16.22 18.31
CA HIS A 98 25.65 -17.07 17.89
C HIS A 98 24.89 -16.48 16.71
N GLY A 99 24.34 -17.35 15.85
CA GLY A 99 23.44 -16.94 14.79
C GLY A 99 22.09 -16.46 15.34
N CYS A 100 21.59 -15.31 14.88
CA CYS A 100 20.21 -14.89 15.15
C CYS A 100 19.27 -15.34 14.03
N VAL A 101 18.06 -15.73 14.39
CA VAL A 101 16.98 -16.04 13.46
C VAL A 101 16.37 -14.75 12.94
N TRP A 102 16.13 -14.64 11.63
CA TRP A 102 15.46 -13.47 11.06
C TRP A 102 14.03 -13.35 11.59
N LEU A 103 13.69 -12.27 12.30
CA LEU A 103 12.34 -12.01 12.77
C LEU A 103 11.44 -11.56 11.61
N SER A 104 10.18 -11.97 11.55
CA SER A 104 9.28 -11.37 10.55
C SER A 104 9.01 -9.90 10.88
N ASP A 105 9.12 -9.02 9.89
CA ASP A 105 8.65 -7.64 9.98
C ASP A 105 7.14 -7.51 9.71
N ARG A 106 6.53 -8.55 9.12
CA ARG A 106 5.18 -8.48 8.56
C ARG A 106 4.10 -8.86 9.59
N GLY A 107 2.98 -8.13 9.57
CA GLY A 107 1.82 -8.40 10.41
C GLY A 107 0.84 -9.43 9.83
N ASP A 108 1.02 -9.85 8.58
CA ASP A 108 0.14 -10.80 7.91
C ASP A 108 0.24 -12.22 8.50
N PRO A 109 -0.81 -13.06 8.35
CA PRO A 109 -0.69 -14.46 8.67
C PRO A 109 0.47 -15.15 7.92
N PRO A 110 1.09 -16.17 8.52
CA PRO A 110 2.12 -16.95 7.84
C PRO A 110 1.57 -17.61 6.57
N SER A 111 2.46 -17.86 5.62
CA SER A 111 2.17 -18.62 4.41
C SER A 111 1.79 -20.07 4.74
N GLN A 112 1.30 -20.79 3.73
CA GLN A 112 0.82 -22.17 3.90
C GLN A 112 1.92 -23.11 4.43
N HIS A 113 3.18 -22.91 4.06
CA HIS A 113 4.26 -23.86 4.34
C HIS A 113 5.24 -23.27 5.36
N VAL A 114 5.35 -23.96 6.50
CA VAL A 114 6.25 -23.56 7.59
C VAL A 114 7.11 -24.74 8.04
N ARG A 115 8.20 -24.45 8.75
CA ARG A 115 9.01 -25.46 9.43
C ARG A 115 9.23 -25.06 10.88
N ALA A 116 8.88 -25.96 11.79
CA ALA A 116 9.15 -25.82 13.21
C ALA A 116 10.52 -26.41 13.54
N TYR A 117 11.25 -25.78 14.45
CA TYR A 117 12.54 -26.25 14.95
C TYR A 117 12.52 -26.30 16.47
N GLY A 118 13.34 -27.17 17.05
CA GLY A 118 13.49 -27.28 18.48
C GLY A 118 14.45 -28.38 18.88
N TRP A 119 14.42 -28.70 20.16
CA TRP A 119 15.22 -29.73 20.79
C TRP A 119 14.33 -30.62 21.65
N TYR A 120 14.69 -31.89 21.76
CA TYR A 120 13.98 -32.82 22.62
C TYR A 120 14.94 -33.85 23.18
N VAL A 121 14.52 -34.53 24.24
CA VAL A 121 15.30 -35.62 24.83
C VAL A 121 14.73 -36.96 24.36
N ALA A 122 15.56 -37.77 23.72
CA ALA A 122 15.18 -39.12 23.30
C ALA A 122 14.84 -39.97 24.54
N GLY A 123 13.60 -40.48 24.61
CA GLY A 123 13.12 -41.27 25.75
C GLY A 123 12.45 -40.48 26.89
N GLY A 124 12.32 -39.15 26.79
CA GLY A 124 11.53 -38.31 27.72
C GLY A 124 12.32 -37.22 28.46
N MET A 125 11.64 -36.32 29.19
CA MET A 125 12.17 -35.01 29.66
C MET A 125 13.35 -35.01 30.67
N ARG A 126 13.79 -36.16 31.21
CA ARG A 126 14.75 -36.19 32.35
C ARG A 126 15.97 -37.10 32.18
N ARG A 127 15.98 -38.02 31.22
CA ARG A 127 17.11 -38.93 30.96
C ARG A 127 17.13 -39.32 29.49
N GLY A 128 18.20 -38.98 28.79
CA GLY A 128 18.40 -39.34 27.39
C GLY A 128 19.35 -38.38 26.69
N GLU A 129 19.64 -38.69 25.44
CA GLU A 129 20.41 -37.81 24.57
C GLU A 129 19.52 -36.64 24.13
N LEU A 130 20.06 -35.42 24.24
CA LEU A 130 19.41 -34.21 23.76
C LEU A 130 19.65 -34.11 22.24
N LEU A 131 18.58 -34.17 21.47
CA LEU A 131 18.59 -34.21 20.02
C LEU A 131 17.89 -32.99 19.41
N ALA A 132 18.48 -32.47 18.34
CA ALA A 132 17.85 -31.46 17.51
C ALA A 132 16.67 -32.04 16.74
N TRP A 133 15.61 -31.27 16.61
CA TRP A 133 14.40 -31.63 15.90
C TRP A 133 13.96 -30.50 14.97
N ASN A 134 13.34 -30.90 13.87
CA ASN A 134 12.67 -29.99 12.94
C ASN A 134 11.52 -30.77 12.27
N GLY A 135 10.46 -30.06 11.89
CA GLY A 135 9.28 -30.65 11.28
C GLY A 135 8.67 -29.73 10.24
N ALA A 136 8.42 -30.25 9.04
CA ALA A 136 7.67 -29.53 8.02
C ALA A 136 6.17 -29.58 8.36
N CYS A 137 5.52 -28.41 8.39
CA CYS A 137 4.12 -28.29 8.75
C CYS A 137 3.39 -27.41 7.74
N GLU A 138 2.08 -27.66 7.59
CA GLU A 138 1.21 -26.71 6.91
C GLU A 138 0.42 -25.88 7.93
N VAL A 139 0.11 -24.64 7.57
CA VAL A 139 -0.77 -23.78 8.37
C VAL A 139 -2.23 -24.16 8.10
N ALA A 140 -2.87 -24.79 9.09
CA ALA A 140 -4.25 -25.27 9.01
C ALA A 140 -5.30 -24.22 9.43
N GLY A 141 -4.89 -22.96 9.54
CA GLY A 141 -5.73 -21.81 9.88
C GLY A 141 -5.29 -21.04 11.12
N ASN A 142 -5.87 -19.86 11.30
CA ASN A 142 -5.56 -18.93 12.39
C ASN A 142 -6.51 -19.13 13.58
N ASP A 143 -5.98 -19.03 14.80
CA ASP A 143 -6.70 -19.06 16.07
C ASP A 143 -6.57 -17.66 16.72
N GLY A 144 -7.37 -16.72 16.21
CA GLY A 144 -7.30 -15.30 16.61
C GLY A 144 -6.04 -14.57 16.12
N PRO A 145 -5.73 -13.39 16.67
CA PRO A 145 -4.58 -12.58 16.23
C PRO A 145 -3.23 -13.06 16.80
N TYR A 146 -3.24 -13.98 17.77
CA TYR A 146 -2.06 -14.34 18.57
C TYR A 146 -1.51 -15.74 18.27
N SER A 147 -2.25 -16.58 17.56
CA SER A 147 -1.81 -17.95 17.30
C SER A 147 -2.36 -18.52 16.00
N PHE A 148 -1.69 -19.57 15.51
CA PHE A 148 -2.12 -20.33 14.34
C PHE A 148 -1.91 -21.83 14.56
N ARG A 149 -2.63 -22.65 13.78
CA ARG A 149 -2.61 -24.11 13.90
C ARG A 149 -1.64 -24.72 12.91
N LEU A 150 -0.78 -25.60 13.41
CA LEU A 150 0.10 -26.46 12.61
C LEU A 150 -0.66 -27.75 12.30
N GLY A 151 -0.65 -28.14 11.02
CA GLY A 151 -1.30 -29.35 10.54
C GLY A 151 -0.67 -30.64 11.08
N PRO A 152 -1.32 -31.79 10.86
CA PRO A 152 -0.94 -33.07 11.45
C PRO A 152 0.25 -33.76 10.76
N GLN A 153 0.90 -33.13 9.78
CA GLN A 153 1.94 -33.75 8.95
C GLN A 153 3.19 -34.15 9.74
N THR A 154 3.41 -33.57 10.92
CA THR A 154 4.56 -33.85 11.76
C THR A 154 4.15 -33.82 13.23
N GLU A 155 4.50 -34.87 13.96
CA GLU A 155 4.37 -34.92 15.42
C GLU A 155 5.42 -34.00 16.07
N ILE A 156 4.95 -33.10 16.94
CA ILE A 156 5.82 -32.15 17.64
C ILE A 156 6.21 -32.76 19.00
N PRO A 157 7.49 -33.11 19.21
CA PRO A 157 7.91 -33.78 20.43
C PRO A 157 7.85 -32.84 21.64
N LYS A 158 7.66 -33.42 22.82
CA LYS A 158 7.82 -32.69 24.08
C LYS A 158 9.26 -32.18 24.20
N GLY A 159 9.41 -30.91 24.54
CA GLY A 159 10.69 -30.20 24.56
C GLY A 159 10.90 -29.26 23.36
N ALA A 160 10.22 -29.49 22.23
CA ALA A 160 10.32 -28.57 21.08
C ALA A 160 9.52 -27.27 21.28
N SER A 161 8.73 -27.18 22.35
CA SER A 161 7.93 -25.97 22.63
C SER A 161 8.82 -24.77 22.92
N GLY A 162 8.41 -23.59 22.46
CA GLY A 162 9.21 -22.36 22.48
C GLY A 162 10.21 -22.25 21.33
N GLY A 163 10.44 -23.32 20.56
CA GLY A 163 11.32 -23.29 19.40
C GLY A 163 10.71 -22.56 18.20
N PRO A 164 11.55 -22.02 17.30
CA PRO A 164 11.11 -21.13 16.23
C PRO A 164 10.33 -21.84 15.13
N VAL A 165 9.33 -21.15 14.58
CA VAL A 165 8.57 -21.56 13.39
C VAL A 165 8.90 -20.60 12.26
N ILE A 166 9.51 -21.13 11.19
CA ILE A 166 9.98 -20.37 10.04
C ILE A 166 9.01 -20.53 8.88
N ASP A 167 8.59 -19.42 8.30
CA ASP A 167 7.83 -19.38 7.05
C ASP A 167 8.78 -19.66 5.87
N LEU A 168 8.47 -20.67 5.06
CA LEU A 168 9.34 -21.09 3.96
C LEU A 168 9.23 -20.19 2.71
N ALA A 169 8.17 -19.37 2.61
CA ALA A 169 8.06 -18.37 1.57
C ALA A 169 8.83 -17.09 1.93
N GLN A 170 8.86 -16.72 3.22
CA GLN A 170 9.49 -15.48 3.69
C GLN A 170 10.94 -15.70 4.14
N GLY A 171 11.27 -16.87 4.66
CA GLY A 171 12.54 -17.15 5.35
C GLY A 171 12.65 -16.40 6.67
N ALA A 172 11.57 -16.35 7.45
CA ALA A 172 11.47 -15.54 8.67
C ALA A 172 10.71 -16.27 9.80
N LEU A 173 11.03 -15.93 11.04
CA LEU A 173 10.35 -16.38 12.25
C LEU A 173 8.96 -15.73 12.35
N VAL A 174 7.93 -16.56 12.21
CA VAL A 174 6.51 -16.16 12.25
C VAL A 174 5.81 -16.64 13.52
N GLY A 175 6.42 -17.56 14.27
CA GLY A 175 5.90 -17.97 15.56
C GLY A 175 6.80 -18.87 16.38
N LEU A 176 6.30 -19.26 17.55
CA LEU A 176 6.95 -20.14 18.52
C LEU A 176 6.09 -21.39 18.72
N THR A 177 6.71 -22.55 18.64
CA THR A 177 6.02 -23.83 18.68
C THR A 177 5.37 -24.09 20.03
N LYS A 178 4.14 -24.62 20.02
CA LYS A 178 3.42 -25.12 21.20
C LYS A 178 2.99 -26.55 20.90
N ALA A 179 3.68 -27.51 21.53
CA ALA A 179 3.58 -28.92 21.19
C ALA A 179 2.25 -29.60 21.58
N SER A 180 1.38 -28.96 22.39
CA SER A 180 0.16 -29.62 22.89
C SER A 180 -1.13 -29.12 22.24
N ARG A 181 -1.91 -30.05 21.69
CA ARG A 181 -3.36 -29.92 21.45
C ARG A 181 -4.10 -30.92 22.34
N ARG A 182 -4.61 -30.46 23.49
CA ARG A 182 -5.61 -31.20 24.29
C ARG A 182 -6.99 -30.70 23.90
N THR A 183 -7.89 -31.59 23.52
CA THR A 183 -9.32 -31.24 23.41
C THR A 183 -9.92 -31.04 24.80
N SER A 184 -11.09 -30.42 24.88
CA SER A 184 -11.92 -30.37 26.09
C SER A 184 -12.28 -31.76 26.64
N GLU A 185 -12.14 -32.80 25.82
CA GLU A 185 -12.40 -34.20 26.13
C GLU A 185 -11.14 -35.00 26.49
N GLY A 186 -9.94 -34.37 26.46
CA GLY A 186 -8.69 -34.98 26.92
C GLY A 186 -7.85 -35.69 25.85
N ASP A 187 -8.36 -35.84 24.63
CA ASP A 187 -7.63 -36.49 23.53
C ASP A 187 -6.52 -35.60 22.96
N ILE A 188 -5.38 -36.22 22.68
CA ILE A 188 -4.26 -35.62 21.94
C ILE A 188 -4.59 -35.79 20.45
N ARG A 189 -4.73 -34.67 19.72
CA ARG A 189 -4.86 -34.70 18.25
C ARG A 189 -3.52 -34.39 17.60
N ASP A 190 -3.26 -35.03 16.45
CA ASP A 190 -2.10 -34.75 15.62
C ASP A 190 -2.02 -33.27 15.20
N GLY A 191 -0.79 -32.76 15.11
CA GLY A 191 -0.47 -31.36 14.83
C GLY A 191 -0.14 -30.55 16.08
N GLY A 192 -0.08 -29.22 15.94
CA GLY A 192 0.34 -28.31 17.02
C GLY A 192 -0.26 -26.92 16.90
N ARG A 193 0.16 -26.02 17.80
CA ARG A 193 -0.10 -24.58 17.68
C ARG A 193 1.22 -23.84 17.61
N ALA A 194 1.18 -22.63 17.09
CA ALA A 194 2.27 -21.69 17.22
C ALA A 194 1.75 -20.34 17.69
N VAL A 195 2.46 -19.74 18.63
CA VAL A 195 2.22 -18.38 19.13
C VAL A 195 2.90 -17.43 18.17
N ARG A 196 2.22 -16.38 17.69
CA ARG A 196 2.78 -15.48 16.68
C ARG A 196 3.96 -14.67 17.21
N SER A 197 4.96 -14.45 16.37
CA SER A 197 6.11 -13.62 16.73
C SER A 197 5.77 -12.14 16.86
N THR A 198 4.69 -11.69 16.21
CA THR A 198 4.18 -10.31 16.30
C THR A 198 3.76 -9.90 17.72
N LEU A 199 3.54 -10.86 18.63
CA LEU A 199 3.34 -10.59 20.06
C LEU A 199 4.52 -9.86 20.72
N LEU A 200 5.72 -9.90 20.13
CA LEU A 200 6.85 -9.09 20.58
C LEU A 200 6.52 -7.59 20.62
N ARG A 201 5.65 -7.10 19.73
CA ARG A 201 5.21 -5.68 19.69
C ARG A 201 4.53 -5.25 20.99
N GLU A 202 3.97 -6.19 21.75
CA GLU A 202 3.21 -5.91 22.97
C GLU A 202 4.10 -5.70 24.23
N PHE A 203 5.43 -5.82 24.12
CA PHE A 203 6.39 -5.62 25.23
C PHE A 203 6.60 -4.13 25.61
N VAL A 204 5.50 -3.43 25.86
CA VAL A 204 5.42 -1.99 26.15
C VAL A 204 5.33 -1.73 27.65
N SER A 205 4.69 -2.66 28.36
CA SER A 205 4.66 -2.70 29.82
C SER A 205 4.84 -4.14 30.28
N PRO A 206 5.96 -4.79 29.90
CA PRO A 206 6.19 -6.17 30.26
C PRO A 206 6.44 -6.27 31.77
N VAL A 207 6.24 -7.47 32.28
CA VAL A 207 6.76 -7.83 33.60
C VAL A 207 8.27 -7.98 33.46
N VAL A 208 9.00 -7.01 33.98
CA VAL A 208 10.46 -7.05 34.09
C VAL A 208 10.82 -8.01 35.22
N VAL A 209 11.53 -9.08 34.85
CA VAL A 209 12.00 -10.12 35.78
C VAL A 209 13.49 -9.93 36.09
N ASP A 210 14.26 -9.50 35.09
CA ASP A 210 15.68 -9.22 35.25
C ASP A 210 15.88 -7.89 36.01
N PRO A 211 16.58 -7.90 37.16
CA PRO A 211 16.80 -6.70 37.96
C PRO A 211 17.68 -5.63 37.29
N ASP A 212 18.47 -5.98 36.29
CA ASP A 212 19.36 -5.05 35.59
C ASP A 212 18.63 -4.25 34.50
N ASP A 213 17.44 -4.69 34.08
CA ASP A 213 16.60 -4.06 33.05
C ASP A 213 17.37 -3.49 31.85
N VAL A 214 18.21 -4.33 31.23
CA VAL A 214 19.20 -3.87 30.23
C VAL A 214 18.58 -3.29 28.96
N LEU A 215 17.39 -3.76 28.55
CA LEU A 215 16.69 -3.21 27.39
C LEU A 215 15.88 -1.94 27.73
N GLY A 216 15.74 -1.62 29.01
CA GLY A 216 15.12 -0.39 29.50
C GLY A 216 13.62 -0.30 29.23
N ARG A 217 13.13 0.93 29.05
CA ARG A 217 11.70 1.27 29.04
C ARG A 217 10.92 0.76 27.82
N ASP A 218 11.60 0.49 26.70
CA ASP A 218 10.99 -0.09 25.51
C ASP A 218 11.82 -1.30 25.05
N PRO A 219 11.63 -2.46 25.71
CA PRO A 219 12.36 -3.66 25.38
C PRO A 219 12.17 -4.13 23.95
N TYR A 220 10.98 -3.91 23.37
CA TYR A 220 10.70 -4.25 21.99
C TYR A 220 11.59 -3.45 21.03
N HIS A 221 11.61 -2.13 21.17
CA HIS A 221 12.43 -1.26 20.33
C HIS A 221 13.92 -1.60 20.43
N ALA A 222 14.44 -1.74 21.65
CA ALA A 222 15.85 -2.03 21.90
C ALA A 222 16.27 -3.40 21.31
N LEU A 223 15.41 -4.41 21.43
CA LEU A 223 15.63 -5.75 20.90
C LEU A 223 15.62 -5.78 19.38
N ILE A 224 14.67 -5.11 18.73
CA ILE A 224 14.61 -5.01 17.26
C ILE A 224 15.83 -4.25 16.73
N CYS A 225 16.26 -3.16 17.39
CA CYS A 225 17.48 -2.46 17.01
C CYS A 225 18.72 -3.35 17.09
N ALA A 226 18.85 -4.14 18.17
CA ALA A 226 19.98 -5.06 18.34
C ALA A 226 19.95 -6.20 17.31
N HIS A 227 18.76 -6.72 16.98
CA HIS A 227 18.53 -7.71 15.95
C HIS A 227 18.97 -7.19 14.56
N ASP A 228 18.49 -6.00 14.19
CA ASP A 228 18.73 -5.40 12.87
C ASP A 228 20.22 -5.10 12.65
N ARG A 229 20.90 -4.52 13.65
CA ARG A 229 22.35 -4.27 13.59
C ARG A 229 23.16 -5.55 13.46
N TRP A 230 22.81 -6.60 14.20
CA TRP A 230 23.52 -7.88 14.08
C TRP A 230 23.43 -8.46 12.67
N HIS A 231 22.25 -8.39 12.04
CA HIS A 231 22.08 -8.86 10.67
C HIS A 231 22.85 -8.01 9.64
N ALA A 232 22.99 -6.71 9.87
CA ALA A 232 23.76 -5.82 9.01
C ALA A 232 25.28 -6.02 9.13
N GLU A 233 25.77 -6.28 10.36
CA GLU A 233 27.20 -6.50 10.65
C GLU A 233 27.67 -7.93 10.33
N SER A 234 26.74 -8.87 10.23
CA SER A 234 27.03 -10.29 10.03
C SER A 234 27.56 -10.60 8.60
N ASP A 235 28.86 -10.84 8.48
CA ASP A 235 29.53 -11.28 7.23
C ASP A 235 29.37 -12.79 6.95
N LEU A 236 28.25 -13.39 7.38
CA LEU A 236 27.96 -14.80 7.13
C LEU A 236 27.74 -15.00 5.62
N ARG A 237 28.74 -15.61 4.95
CA ARG A 237 28.56 -16.16 3.60
C ARG A 237 27.35 -17.10 3.59
N ASP A 238 26.45 -16.93 2.63
CA ASP A 238 25.17 -17.63 2.58
C ASP A 238 24.21 -17.26 3.72
N GLY A 239 24.21 -15.98 4.12
CA GLY A 239 23.42 -15.43 5.21
C GLY A 239 21.92 -15.41 4.93
N TRP A 240 21.15 -14.92 5.90
CA TRP A 240 19.68 -14.86 5.79
C TRP A 240 19.21 -14.10 4.55
N VAL A 241 19.84 -12.98 4.22
CA VAL A 241 19.51 -12.16 3.05
C VAL A 241 19.70 -12.95 1.75
N ASP A 242 20.86 -13.61 1.57
CA ASP A 242 21.16 -14.41 0.38
C ASP A 242 20.15 -15.54 0.15
N VAL A 243 19.72 -16.20 1.25
CA VAL A 243 18.72 -17.26 1.17
C VAL A 243 17.35 -16.67 0.84
N GLN A 244 16.99 -15.55 1.46
CA GLN A 244 15.69 -14.88 1.27
C GLN A 244 15.49 -14.37 -0.15
N ASP A 245 16.54 -13.91 -0.84
CA ASP A 245 16.50 -13.48 -2.24
C ASP A 245 15.99 -14.58 -3.19
N ALA A 246 16.22 -15.83 -2.83
CA ALA A 246 15.80 -16.99 -3.62
C ALA A 246 14.43 -17.56 -3.22
N LEU A 247 13.73 -16.96 -2.24
CA LEU A 247 12.44 -17.42 -1.75
C LEU A 247 11.27 -16.67 -2.39
N PRO A 248 10.17 -17.37 -2.73
CA PRO A 248 9.07 -16.81 -3.53
C PRO A 248 8.28 -15.69 -2.83
N GLY A 249 8.34 -15.59 -1.49
CA GLY A 249 7.59 -14.57 -0.73
C GLY A 249 8.22 -13.17 -0.76
N ASN A 250 9.47 -13.06 -1.22
CA ASN A 250 10.28 -11.84 -1.14
C ASN A 250 10.43 -11.08 -2.48
N GLY A 251 9.82 -11.55 -3.58
CA GLY A 251 9.84 -10.86 -4.90
C GLY A 251 10.61 -11.61 -5.99
N LEU A 252 10.59 -11.10 -7.23
CA LEU A 252 11.40 -11.61 -8.35
C LEU A 252 12.80 -10.96 -8.35
N PRO A 253 13.86 -11.65 -8.83
CA PRO A 253 15.23 -11.14 -8.80
C PRO A 253 15.44 -9.86 -9.61
N GLU A 254 16.29 -8.99 -9.06
CA GLU A 254 17.09 -7.92 -9.69
C GLU A 254 16.46 -7.14 -10.86
N SER A 255 15.48 -6.30 -10.54
CA SER A 255 15.29 -5.05 -11.28
C SER A 255 15.54 -3.88 -10.34
N SER A 256 15.98 -2.73 -10.83
CA SER A 256 16.08 -1.55 -9.97
C SER A 256 14.73 -1.18 -9.33
N ALA A 257 13.61 -1.62 -9.92
CA ALA A 257 12.24 -1.39 -9.47
C ALA A 257 11.74 -2.34 -8.37
N SER A 258 12.40 -3.48 -8.14
CA SER A 258 12.00 -4.45 -7.09
C SER A 258 12.48 -4.00 -5.71
N TRP A 259 11.85 -4.54 -4.67
CA TRP A 259 12.27 -4.35 -3.28
C TRP A 259 12.95 -5.62 -2.77
N SER A 260 14.28 -5.63 -2.70
CA SER A 260 15.03 -6.84 -2.34
C SER A 260 15.18 -7.03 -0.82
N PRO A 261 15.37 -8.27 -0.35
CA PRO A 261 15.90 -8.55 0.98
C PRO A 261 17.15 -7.74 1.35
N GLY A 262 18.03 -7.43 0.40
CA GLY A 262 19.16 -6.53 0.59
C GLY A 262 18.74 -5.08 0.90
N ASP A 263 17.83 -4.51 0.10
CA ASP A 263 17.25 -3.17 0.34
C ASP A 263 16.57 -3.11 1.73
N ARG A 264 15.86 -4.19 2.09
CA ARG A 264 15.22 -4.33 3.41
C ARG A 264 16.24 -4.34 4.54
N MET A 265 17.34 -5.07 4.40
CA MET A 265 18.39 -5.14 5.41
C MET A 265 19.08 -3.78 5.60
N GLU A 266 19.48 -3.11 4.52
CA GLU A 266 20.08 -1.77 4.58
C GLU A 266 19.13 -0.75 5.22
N LEU A 267 17.84 -0.81 4.88
CA LEU A 267 16.84 0.04 5.53
C LEU A 267 16.74 -0.25 7.02
N PHE A 268 16.71 -1.52 7.45
CA PHE A 268 16.57 -1.89 8.85
C PHE A 268 17.77 -1.46 9.70
N GLU A 269 18.98 -1.55 9.16
CA GLU A 269 20.19 -0.99 9.80
C GLU A 269 20.02 0.51 10.08
N LEU A 270 19.58 1.27 9.08
CA LEU A 270 19.38 2.72 9.20
C LEU A 270 18.24 3.06 10.18
N LEU A 271 17.15 2.28 10.17
CA LEU A 271 16.04 2.46 11.11
C LEU A 271 16.45 2.14 12.55
N ALA A 272 17.33 1.16 12.76
CA ALA A 272 17.88 0.82 14.08
C ALA A 272 18.78 1.91 14.67
N GLY A 273 19.24 2.86 13.85
CA GLY A 273 19.98 4.05 14.28
C GLY A 273 19.08 5.22 14.73
N LEU A 274 17.76 5.11 14.55
CA LEU A 274 16.80 6.16 14.89
C LEU A 274 16.14 5.90 16.25
N PRO A 275 15.67 6.95 16.96
CA PRO A 275 14.74 6.76 18.07
C PRO A 275 13.40 6.23 17.54
N GLY A 276 12.66 5.55 18.42
CA GLY A 276 11.35 5.00 18.08
C GLY A 276 10.29 6.07 17.79
N PRO A 277 9.16 5.70 17.17
CA PRO A 277 8.04 6.60 16.99
C PRO A 277 7.45 7.02 18.35
N ASP A 278 7.50 8.32 18.66
CA ASP A 278 6.95 8.90 19.90
C ASP A 278 5.42 8.75 20.05
N ASP A 279 4.73 8.42 18.95
CA ASP A 279 3.27 8.31 18.85
C ASP A 279 2.89 7.04 18.08
N PRO A 280 2.20 6.06 18.72
CA PRO A 280 1.78 4.81 18.07
C PRO A 280 0.88 5.01 16.84
N THR A 281 0.26 6.18 16.69
CA THR A 281 -0.59 6.50 15.53
C THR A 281 0.18 7.08 14.34
N LEU A 282 1.43 7.53 14.56
CA LEU A 282 2.24 8.20 13.55
C LEU A 282 2.58 7.25 12.40
N VAL A 283 3.06 6.04 12.72
CA VAL A 283 3.39 5.02 11.71
C VAL A 283 2.16 4.69 10.85
N ARG A 284 0.99 4.54 11.47
CA ARG A 284 -0.27 4.28 10.75
C ARG A 284 -0.69 5.46 9.86
N SER A 285 -0.45 6.68 10.31
CA SER A 285 -0.73 7.90 9.53
C SER A 285 0.22 8.02 8.33
N MET A 286 1.49 7.65 8.50
CA MET A 286 2.46 7.55 7.41
C MET A 286 2.06 6.49 6.39
N LEU A 287 1.62 5.31 6.83
CA LEU A 287 1.10 4.28 5.93
C LEU A 287 -0.08 4.81 5.10
N ARG A 288 -1.06 5.47 5.72
CA ARG A 288 -2.16 6.10 4.96
C ARG A 288 -1.65 7.09 3.92
N ALA A 289 -0.63 7.88 4.23
CA ALA A 289 -0.03 8.81 3.26
C ALA A 289 0.72 8.09 2.13
N VAL A 290 1.39 6.96 2.39
CA VAL A 290 2.05 6.13 1.37
C VAL A 290 1.04 5.64 0.33
N PHE A 291 -0.14 5.21 0.81
CA PHE A 291 -1.23 4.63 0.03
C PHE A 291 -2.35 5.62 -0.32
N HIS A 292 -2.16 6.93 -0.16
CA HIS A 292 -3.15 7.98 -0.49
C HIS A 292 -4.55 7.73 0.11
N GLU A 293 -4.62 7.22 1.34
CA GLU A 293 -5.84 6.86 2.05
C GLU A 293 -6.70 5.74 1.41
N GLN A 294 -6.19 5.05 0.39
CA GLN A 294 -6.91 4.01 -0.35
C GLN A 294 -6.95 2.65 0.37
N VAL A 295 -6.19 2.49 1.45
CA VAL A 295 -6.00 1.21 2.14
C VAL A 295 -6.37 1.31 3.62
N THR A 296 -7.18 0.36 4.07
CA THR A 296 -7.50 0.18 5.49
C THR A 296 -6.59 -0.87 6.10
N PHE A 297 -5.81 -0.46 7.10
CA PHE A 297 -4.96 -1.36 7.87
C PHE A 297 -5.73 -1.92 9.06
N PRO A 298 -5.66 -3.23 9.35
CA PRO A 298 -6.29 -3.82 10.53
C PRO A 298 -5.85 -3.10 11.81
N ALA A 299 -6.80 -2.76 12.68
CA ALA A 299 -6.51 -2.04 13.92
C ALA A 299 -5.80 -2.90 14.99
N THR A 300 -5.57 -4.18 14.73
CA THR A 300 -5.34 -5.22 15.75
C THR A 300 -3.89 -5.38 16.22
N ALA A 301 -2.92 -4.68 15.63
CA ALA A 301 -1.54 -4.65 16.12
C ALA A 301 -1.02 -3.21 16.19
N GLU A 302 -0.40 -2.85 17.31
CA GLU A 302 0.25 -1.56 17.48
C GLU A 302 1.57 -1.55 16.70
N LEU A 303 1.79 -0.51 15.89
CA LEU A 303 2.99 -0.35 15.07
C LEU A 303 3.98 0.52 15.86
N ARG A 304 4.95 -0.12 16.52
CA ARG A 304 5.76 0.47 17.59
C ARG A 304 7.20 0.71 17.21
N HIS A 305 7.65 0.09 16.13
CA HIS A 305 8.94 0.37 15.49
C HIS A 305 8.72 0.85 14.06
N TRP A 306 9.66 1.62 13.49
CA TRP A 306 9.61 2.00 12.07
C TRP A 306 9.58 0.77 11.15
N ARG A 307 10.22 -0.33 11.57
CA ARG A 307 10.19 -1.65 10.93
C ARG A 307 8.77 -2.22 10.78
N ASP A 308 7.87 -1.92 11.71
CA ASP A 308 6.50 -2.43 11.64
C ASP A 308 5.72 -1.82 10.48
N GLY A 309 5.88 -0.52 10.26
CA GLY A 309 5.26 0.14 9.11
C GLY A 309 5.78 -0.41 7.78
N HIS A 310 7.09 -0.69 7.68
CA HIS A 310 7.64 -1.37 6.52
C HIS A 310 6.93 -2.72 6.25
N GLY A 311 6.75 -3.54 7.29
CA GLY A 311 6.09 -4.84 7.18
C GLY A 311 4.65 -4.78 6.70
N GLU A 312 3.89 -3.74 7.05
CA GLU A 312 2.51 -3.56 6.60
C GLU A 312 2.41 -3.22 5.10
N ILE A 313 3.45 -2.62 4.50
CA ILE A 313 3.47 -2.30 3.06
C ILE A 313 3.40 -3.57 2.21
N PHE A 314 4.00 -4.67 2.68
CA PHE A 314 4.07 -5.92 1.93
C PHE A 314 2.69 -6.50 1.55
N GLN A 315 1.65 -6.26 2.34
CA GLN A 315 0.29 -6.72 2.04
C GLN A 315 -0.32 -6.02 0.81
N HIS A 316 0.16 -4.82 0.51
CA HIS A 316 -0.41 -3.93 -0.51
C HIS A 316 0.59 -3.55 -1.61
N ARG A 317 1.80 -4.12 -1.59
CA ARG A 317 2.91 -3.78 -2.49
C ARG A 317 2.56 -3.93 -3.97
N MET A 318 1.68 -4.88 -4.30
CA MET A 318 1.23 -5.16 -5.67
C MET A 318 0.34 -4.06 -6.27
N GLN A 319 -0.05 -3.05 -5.48
CA GLN A 319 -0.74 -1.86 -5.98
C GLN A 319 0.20 -0.88 -6.69
N PHE A 320 1.53 -1.08 -6.59
CA PHE A 320 2.53 -0.21 -7.20
C PHE A 320 3.24 -0.91 -8.36
N MET A 321 3.35 -0.20 -9.49
CA MET A 321 4.14 -0.63 -10.64
C MET A 321 5.65 -0.72 -10.34
N ILE A 322 6.14 0.10 -9.40
CA ILE A 322 7.50 0.05 -8.86
C ILE A 322 7.40 -0.43 -7.42
N GLU A 323 7.76 -1.69 -7.16
CA GLU A 323 7.61 -2.32 -5.85
C GLU A 323 8.40 -1.57 -4.77
N ALA A 324 9.58 -1.02 -5.10
CA ALA A 324 10.40 -0.24 -4.16
C ALA A 324 9.77 1.10 -3.73
N LEU A 325 8.86 1.66 -4.53
CA LEU A 325 8.34 3.03 -4.34
C LEU A 325 7.62 3.24 -3.00
N PRO A 326 6.64 2.40 -2.57
CA PRO A 326 5.97 2.60 -1.28
C PRO A 326 6.93 2.54 -0.09
N TYR A 327 7.96 1.67 -0.14
CA TYR A 327 8.98 1.59 0.90
C TYR A 327 9.85 2.84 0.97
N LEU A 328 10.27 3.37 -0.19
CA LEU A 328 11.06 4.61 -0.24
C LEU A 328 10.25 5.84 0.17
N ARG A 329 8.95 5.90 -0.17
CA ARG A 329 8.04 6.94 0.34
C ARG A 329 7.92 6.87 1.86
N TYR A 330 7.77 5.66 2.39
CA TYR A 330 7.70 5.42 3.83
C TYR A 330 9.00 5.85 4.53
N ALA A 331 10.16 5.43 4.01
CA ALA A 331 11.47 5.85 4.52
C ALA A 331 11.64 7.37 4.49
N LYS A 332 11.17 8.05 3.44
CA LYS A 332 11.18 9.53 3.38
C LYS A 332 10.27 10.16 4.44
N LEU A 333 9.11 9.58 4.75
CA LEU A 333 8.26 10.06 5.86
C LEU A 333 8.95 9.90 7.21
N VAL A 334 9.66 8.80 7.43
CA VAL A 334 10.48 8.61 8.64
C VAL A 334 11.54 9.69 8.74
N VAL A 335 12.28 9.99 7.66
CA VAL A 335 13.24 11.11 7.62
C VAL A 335 12.58 12.41 8.09
N LEU A 336 11.44 12.78 7.48
CA LEU A 336 10.74 14.02 7.80
C LEU A 336 10.29 14.07 9.27
N ALA A 337 9.84 12.95 9.85
CA ALA A 337 9.47 12.90 11.26
C ALA A 337 10.68 13.14 12.17
N MET A 338 11.85 12.64 11.77
CA MET A 338 13.08 12.71 12.56
C MET A 338 13.84 14.04 12.42
N GLU A 339 13.55 14.85 11.39
CA GLU A 339 14.17 16.19 11.19
C GLU A 339 13.98 17.12 12.40
N SER A 340 12.91 16.93 13.17
CA SER A 340 12.58 17.72 14.35
C SER A 340 12.98 17.07 15.70
N VAL A 341 13.50 15.85 15.68
CA VAL A 341 13.84 15.09 16.90
C VAL A 341 15.30 15.35 17.31
N PRO A 342 15.54 15.90 18.52
CA PRO A 342 16.89 16.13 19.01
C PRO A 342 17.72 14.84 19.05
N GLY A 343 18.93 14.87 18.50
CA GLY A 343 19.84 13.72 18.46
C GLY A 343 19.63 12.76 17.28
N ALA A 344 18.50 12.84 16.56
CA ALA A 344 18.21 11.97 15.41
C ALA A 344 18.69 12.54 14.06
N VAL A 345 19.06 13.82 14.00
CA VAL A 345 19.34 14.55 12.75
C VAL A 345 20.41 13.88 11.88
N SER A 346 21.49 13.37 12.49
CA SER A 346 22.57 12.72 11.73
C SER A 346 22.11 11.40 11.10
N ALA A 347 21.40 10.57 11.87
CA ALA A 347 20.85 9.30 11.39
C ALA A 347 19.74 9.51 10.34
N ALA A 348 18.89 10.53 10.53
CA ALA A 348 17.88 10.93 9.55
C ALA A 348 18.51 11.40 8.23
N ALA A 349 19.61 12.15 8.30
CA ALA A 349 20.36 12.57 7.12
C ALA A 349 21.02 11.38 6.41
N GLU A 350 21.45 10.35 7.14
CA GLU A 350 21.99 9.12 6.56
C GLU A 350 20.92 8.30 5.83
N LEU A 351 19.76 8.14 6.46
CA LEU A 351 18.58 7.53 5.82
C LEU A 351 18.18 8.31 4.57
N LEU A 352 18.18 9.65 4.61
CA LEU A 352 17.89 10.46 3.43
C LEU A 352 18.89 10.22 2.30
N ARG A 353 20.19 10.20 2.60
CA ARG A 353 21.23 9.90 1.60
C ARG A 353 21.02 8.52 0.99
N TRP A 354 20.62 7.54 1.80
CA TRP A 354 20.31 6.19 1.32
C TRP A 354 19.09 6.20 0.39
N VAL A 355 17.99 6.84 0.80
CA VAL A 355 16.78 7.01 -0.02
C VAL A 355 17.14 7.68 -1.36
N GLU A 356 17.90 8.78 -1.34
CA GLU A 356 18.34 9.47 -2.55
C GLU A 356 19.21 8.60 -3.46
N ARG A 357 20.13 7.80 -2.91
CA ARG A 357 20.92 6.85 -3.68
C ARG A 357 20.04 5.80 -4.34
N ARG A 358 19.07 5.24 -3.60
CA ARG A 358 18.20 4.17 -4.08
C ARG A 358 17.16 4.64 -5.10
N ILE A 359 16.80 5.92 -5.08
CA ILE A 359 15.92 6.57 -6.07
C ILE A 359 16.61 6.78 -7.42
N ARG A 360 17.91 7.08 -7.47
CA ARG A 360 18.63 7.37 -8.73
C ARG A 360 18.35 6.35 -9.85
N PRO A 361 18.45 5.02 -9.62
CA PRO A 361 18.20 4.02 -10.65
C PRO A 361 16.70 3.81 -10.97
N LEU A 362 15.77 4.41 -10.20
CA LEU A 362 14.33 4.38 -10.46
C LEU A 362 13.87 5.50 -11.41
N GLY A 363 14.74 6.49 -11.66
CA GLY A 363 14.45 7.61 -12.56
C GLY A 363 13.76 8.80 -11.87
N LEU A 364 13.59 9.88 -12.65
CA LEU A 364 13.09 11.18 -12.19
C LEU A 364 11.69 11.12 -11.54
N GLU A 365 10.83 10.20 -11.98
CA GLU A 365 9.43 10.10 -11.54
C GLU A 365 9.31 9.59 -10.10
N ALA A 366 10.13 8.61 -9.74
CA ALA A 366 10.27 8.16 -8.36
C ALA A 366 10.82 9.30 -7.49
N GLY A 367 11.78 10.07 -8.01
CA GLY A 367 12.34 11.25 -7.35
C GLY A 367 11.30 12.33 -7.07
N VAL A 368 10.50 12.72 -8.06
CA VAL A 368 9.41 13.70 -7.89
C VAL A 368 8.36 13.15 -6.93
N SER A 369 7.94 11.90 -7.11
CA SER A 369 6.93 11.29 -6.26
C SER A 369 7.35 11.23 -4.80
N ILE A 370 8.62 10.98 -4.49
CA ILE A 370 9.14 10.90 -3.12
C ILE A 370 9.43 12.31 -2.58
N GLY A 371 9.90 13.23 -3.41
CA GLY A 371 10.12 14.63 -3.05
C GLY A 371 8.83 15.41 -2.71
N GLN A 372 7.68 14.96 -3.22
CA GLN A 372 6.36 15.55 -2.91
C GLN A 372 5.71 14.99 -1.63
N VAL A 373 6.31 13.97 -1.02
CA VAL A 373 5.78 13.37 0.21
C VAL A 373 5.90 14.36 1.35
N SER A 374 4.82 14.52 2.11
CA SER A 374 4.75 15.41 3.27
C SER A 374 4.19 14.64 4.46
N LEU A 375 4.64 14.98 5.67
CA LEU A 375 4.07 14.37 6.88
C LEU A 375 2.56 14.65 6.96
N PRO A 376 1.75 13.66 7.35
CA PRO A 376 0.35 13.88 7.68
C PRO A 376 0.23 14.95 8.77
N ARG A 377 -0.66 15.95 8.60
CA ARG A 377 -0.95 16.89 9.68
C ARG A 377 -1.52 16.12 10.86
N ARG A 378 -0.93 16.30 12.05
CA ARG A 378 -1.50 15.82 13.31
C ARG A 378 -2.93 16.39 13.41
N ARG A 379 -3.95 15.54 13.41
CA ARG A 379 -5.28 15.92 13.87
C ARG A 379 -5.15 16.11 15.38
N GLU A 380 -4.92 17.34 15.83
CA GLU A 380 -5.07 17.67 17.24
C GLU A 380 -6.50 17.29 17.64
N GLY A 381 -6.60 16.27 18.49
CA GLY A 381 -7.86 15.85 19.06
C GLY A 381 -8.46 17.01 19.86
N SER A 382 -9.76 17.22 19.64
CA SER A 382 -10.64 18.12 20.37
C SER A 382 -10.35 18.16 21.87
N VAL A 383 -9.66 19.21 22.32
CA VAL A 383 -9.76 19.74 23.69
C VAL A 383 -10.10 21.21 23.56
N THR A 384 -11.34 21.54 23.89
CA THR A 384 -11.84 22.90 24.07
C THR A 384 -11.05 23.56 25.19
N LEU A 385 -10.16 24.51 24.87
CA LEU A 385 -9.65 25.49 25.83
C LEU A 385 -9.88 26.89 25.26
N HIS A 386 -10.75 27.62 25.97
CA HIS A 386 -11.01 29.05 25.79
C HIS A 386 -9.82 29.91 26.24
N GLY A 387 -9.59 31.00 25.51
CA GLY A 387 -8.78 32.16 25.93
C GLY A 387 -7.29 32.04 25.60
N GLY A 388 -6.58 33.02 25.08
CA GLY A 388 -6.86 34.42 24.81
C GLY A 388 -5.54 35.13 24.48
N THR A 389 -5.63 36.17 23.65
CA THR A 389 -4.73 37.34 23.53
C THR A 389 -3.26 37.20 23.05
N ARG A 390 -3.08 37.60 21.78
CA ARG A 390 -2.30 38.77 21.27
C ARG A 390 -0.79 38.95 21.52
N ARG A 391 -0.14 39.28 20.38
CA ARG A 391 1.07 40.12 20.11
C ARG A 391 2.41 39.44 20.41
N THR A 392 3.37 39.38 19.48
CA THR A 392 3.98 40.42 18.62
C THR A 392 4.53 39.72 17.35
N GLY A 393 4.63 40.24 16.13
CA GLY A 393 4.73 41.62 15.66
C GLY A 393 6.18 41.98 15.36
N LEU A 394 6.72 41.58 14.19
CA LEU A 394 7.66 42.41 13.44
C LEU A 394 7.74 42.00 11.94
N PRO A 395 7.80 42.97 11.01
CA PRO A 395 7.68 42.76 9.57
C PRO A 395 9.04 42.79 8.86
N VAL A 396 9.19 42.02 7.79
CA VAL A 396 10.26 42.25 6.80
C VAL A 396 9.58 42.47 5.45
N HIS A 397 9.75 43.68 4.93
CA HIS A 397 9.24 44.16 3.64
C HIS A 397 10.18 43.76 2.48
N PRO A 398 9.69 43.85 1.23
CA PRO A 398 10.11 43.03 0.09
C PRO A 398 11.35 43.58 -0.62
N GLY A 399 12.21 42.67 -1.08
CA GLY A 399 13.23 42.95 -2.09
C GLY A 399 12.78 42.40 -3.44
N GLU A 400 12.55 43.31 -4.38
CA GLU A 400 12.25 43.05 -5.79
C GLU A 400 13.47 42.49 -6.57
N PRO A 401 13.26 41.98 -7.81
CA PRO A 401 13.75 40.68 -8.25
C PRO A 401 15.09 40.74 -8.98
N ALA A 402 15.91 39.71 -8.80
CA ALA A 402 17.03 39.45 -9.70
C ALA A 402 16.50 38.69 -10.93
N GLU A 403 16.65 39.33 -12.08
CA GLU A 403 16.43 38.82 -13.43
C GLU A 403 17.10 37.45 -13.62
N ALA A 404 16.30 36.39 -13.63
CA ALA A 404 16.69 35.10 -14.17
C ALA A 404 15.99 34.93 -15.52
N GLN A 405 16.77 35.21 -16.56
CA GLN A 405 16.53 34.94 -17.97
C GLN A 405 15.59 33.75 -18.22
N GLU A 406 14.45 34.05 -18.83
CA GLU A 406 13.59 33.08 -19.52
C GLU A 406 14.42 32.34 -20.57
N ALA A 407 14.87 31.13 -20.23
CA ALA A 407 15.32 30.17 -21.23
C ALA A 407 14.09 29.63 -21.95
N SER A 408 13.77 30.27 -23.07
CA SER A 408 12.90 29.77 -24.12
C SER A 408 13.30 28.33 -24.52
N LEU A 409 12.61 27.34 -23.96
CA LEU A 409 12.56 25.97 -24.47
C LEU A 409 11.24 25.79 -25.22
N ALA A 410 11.16 26.42 -26.39
CA ALA A 410 10.21 26.03 -27.42
C ALA A 410 10.67 24.67 -27.96
N ALA A 411 10.16 23.59 -27.37
CA ALA A 411 10.12 22.30 -28.06
C ALA A 411 8.93 22.35 -29.00
N GLU A 412 9.20 22.32 -30.31
CA GLU A 412 8.16 22.25 -31.34
C GLU A 412 7.21 21.07 -31.07
N PRO A 413 5.89 21.22 -31.31
CA PRO A 413 4.96 20.13 -31.18
C PRO A 413 5.33 19.05 -32.21
N VAL A 414 5.67 17.86 -31.71
CA VAL A 414 5.78 16.67 -32.54
C VAL A 414 4.36 16.33 -33.04
N HIS A 415 4.03 16.76 -34.25
CA HIS A 415 2.88 16.26 -35.00
C HIS A 415 3.16 14.80 -35.34
N VAL A 416 2.50 13.88 -34.64
CA VAL A 416 2.41 12.48 -35.09
C VAL A 416 1.06 12.35 -35.79
N PRO A 417 1.01 11.96 -37.07
CA PRO A 417 -0.24 11.76 -37.77
C PRO A 417 -0.86 10.45 -37.27
N PHE A 418 -1.84 10.55 -36.38
CA PHE A 418 -2.73 9.44 -36.05
C PHE A 418 -4.11 9.83 -36.60
N GLU A 419 -4.77 8.92 -37.33
CA GLU A 419 -6.11 9.19 -37.83
C GLU A 419 -7.07 9.39 -36.64
N ASP A 420 -7.51 10.63 -36.48
CA ASP A 420 -8.40 11.12 -35.43
C ASP A 420 -9.78 10.47 -35.55
N VAL A 421 -10.04 9.44 -34.74
CA VAL A 421 -11.41 8.96 -34.54
C VAL A 421 -11.96 9.65 -33.30
N ARG A 422 -12.95 10.52 -33.47
CA ARG A 422 -13.66 11.16 -32.36
C ARG A 422 -14.51 10.10 -31.66
N PRO A 423 -14.80 10.24 -30.33
CA PRO A 423 -15.84 9.44 -29.71
C PRO A 423 -17.17 9.66 -30.48
N GLY A 424 -17.59 8.64 -31.23
CA GLY A 424 -18.79 8.70 -32.08
C GLY A 424 -18.58 8.50 -33.59
N ASP A 425 -17.33 8.56 -34.10
CA ASP A 425 -17.04 8.31 -35.53
C ASP A 425 -16.93 6.80 -35.87
N GLY A 426 -17.24 5.92 -34.91
CA GLY A 426 -17.24 4.47 -35.04
C GLY A 426 -17.65 3.81 -33.72
N PRO A 427 -17.60 2.46 -33.61
CA PRO A 427 -18.09 1.76 -32.44
C PRO A 427 -17.31 2.16 -31.18
N SER A 428 -18.04 2.34 -30.08
CA SER A 428 -17.54 2.72 -28.75
C SER A 428 -18.19 1.87 -27.67
N VAL A 429 -17.51 1.69 -26.54
CA VAL A 429 -18.05 1.01 -25.36
C VAL A 429 -18.63 2.05 -24.41
N LEU A 430 -19.91 1.93 -24.06
CA LEU A 430 -20.55 2.73 -23.03
C LEU A 430 -20.63 1.92 -21.73
N LEU A 431 -20.00 2.43 -20.67
CA LEU A 431 -20.12 1.91 -19.32
C LEU A 431 -21.03 2.82 -18.51
N GLU A 432 -22.19 2.32 -18.13
CA GLU A 432 -23.16 3.04 -17.29
C GLU A 432 -23.05 2.58 -15.85
N LEU A 433 -22.88 3.53 -14.92
CA LEU A 433 -22.80 3.29 -13.48
C LEU A 433 -23.91 4.07 -12.77
N ASP A 434 -24.92 3.34 -12.29
CA ASP A 434 -26.05 3.91 -11.55
C ASP A 434 -25.88 3.62 -10.05
N PRO A 435 -25.86 4.63 -9.15
CA PRO A 435 -25.68 4.39 -7.72
C PRO A 435 -26.84 3.62 -7.09
N VAL A 436 -26.52 2.75 -6.13
CA VAL A 436 -27.52 2.05 -5.32
C VAL A 436 -28.00 2.97 -4.19
N LEU A 437 -29.22 3.51 -4.33
CA LEU A 437 -29.78 4.55 -3.44
C LEU A 437 -29.96 4.11 -1.97
N TRP A 438 -30.02 2.80 -1.70
CA TRP A 438 -30.29 2.23 -0.36
C TRP A 438 -29.08 1.55 0.28
N SER A 439 -27.92 1.57 -0.39
CA SER A 439 -26.72 0.91 0.12
C SER A 439 -25.99 1.80 1.13
N SER A 440 -25.49 1.17 2.20
CA SER A 440 -24.59 1.82 3.18
C SER A 440 -23.14 1.90 2.72
N ALA A 441 -22.78 1.15 1.66
CA ALA A 441 -21.50 1.22 0.96
C ALA A 441 -21.73 1.88 -0.41
N PHE A 442 -20.89 2.84 -0.81
CA PHE A 442 -20.96 3.45 -2.15
C PHE A 442 -20.82 2.37 -3.24
N ALA A 443 -21.95 1.92 -3.77
CA ALA A 443 -22.08 0.81 -4.70
C ALA A 443 -22.86 1.22 -5.95
N PHE A 444 -22.61 0.53 -7.06
CA PHE A 444 -23.19 0.82 -8.37
C PHE A 444 -23.77 -0.42 -9.00
N HIS A 445 -24.95 -0.29 -9.60
CA HIS A 445 -25.32 -1.16 -10.70
C HIS A 445 -24.58 -0.71 -11.95
N TRP A 446 -24.05 -1.67 -12.71
CA TRP A 446 -23.30 -1.36 -13.93
C TRP A 446 -23.96 -1.99 -15.16
N ARG A 447 -23.86 -1.32 -16.30
CA ARG A 447 -24.26 -1.86 -17.62
C ARG A 447 -23.22 -1.52 -18.67
N LEU A 448 -23.05 -2.42 -19.63
CA LEU A 448 -22.17 -2.26 -20.78
C LEU A 448 -23.00 -2.32 -22.06
N ARG A 449 -22.81 -1.31 -22.91
CA ARG A 449 -23.43 -1.21 -24.23
C ARG A 449 -22.35 -0.92 -25.27
N VAL A 450 -22.62 -1.28 -26.51
CA VAL A 450 -21.82 -0.88 -27.67
C VAL A 450 -22.64 0.16 -28.42
N ILE A 451 -22.09 1.36 -28.60
CA ILE A 451 -22.71 2.39 -29.43
C ILE A 451 -21.98 2.38 -30.77
N ASP A 452 -22.71 2.05 -31.83
CA ASP A 452 -22.20 2.04 -33.20
C ASP A 452 -23.03 3.01 -34.06
N PRO A 453 -22.44 4.08 -34.61
CA PRO A 453 -23.18 5.02 -35.46
C PRO A 453 -23.72 4.39 -36.75
N GLU A 454 -23.18 3.25 -37.19
CA GLU A 454 -23.62 2.54 -38.40
C GLU A 454 -24.74 1.52 -38.11
N HIS A 455 -24.90 1.12 -36.85
CA HIS A 455 -25.87 0.10 -36.42
C HIS A 455 -26.76 0.63 -35.29
N ASP A 456 -28.05 0.71 -35.55
CA ASP A 456 -29.07 1.12 -34.56
C ASP A 456 -29.42 -0.02 -33.58
N ASP A 457 -28.39 -0.70 -33.05
CA ASP A 457 -28.52 -1.75 -32.03
C ASP A 457 -27.89 -1.29 -30.73
N ASP A 458 -28.75 -0.75 -29.88
CA ASP A 458 -28.40 -0.12 -28.62
C ASP A 458 -28.51 -1.13 -27.45
N ALA A 459 -28.50 -2.44 -27.72
CA ALA A 459 -28.75 -3.47 -26.72
C ALA A 459 -27.68 -3.51 -25.59
N VAL A 460 -28.13 -3.79 -24.37
CA VAL A 460 -27.25 -4.09 -23.24
C VAL A 460 -26.54 -5.41 -23.52
N VAL A 461 -25.21 -5.36 -23.61
CA VAL A 461 -24.37 -6.54 -23.89
C VAL A 461 -24.07 -7.31 -22.62
N GLU A 462 -23.86 -6.59 -21.51
CA GLU A 462 -23.64 -7.18 -20.20
C GLU A 462 -24.07 -6.20 -19.11
N ALA A 463 -24.57 -6.71 -17.99
CA ALA A 463 -24.99 -5.89 -16.86
C ALA A 463 -24.71 -6.61 -15.56
N ASP A 464 -24.72 -5.84 -14.48
CA ASP A 464 -24.75 -6.39 -13.14
C ASP A 464 -26.03 -7.23 -12.94
N GLU A 465 -25.83 -8.50 -12.59
CA GLU A 465 -26.92 -9.40 -12.17
C GLU A 465 -27.09 -9.39 -10.64
N SER A 466 -26.23 -8.69 -9.90
CA SER A 466 -26.31 -8.60 -8.45
C SER A 466 -27.38 -7.59 -8.03
N GLY A 467 -28.29 -8.01 -7.14
CA GLY A 467 -29.36 -7.13 -6.63
C GLY A 467 -28.86 -6.01 -5.72
N ASP A 468 -27.68 -6.18 -5.13
CA ASP A 468 -27.11 -5.26 -4.13
C ASP A 468 -26.14 -4.22 -4.74
N GLY A 469 -25.77 -4.37 -6.01
CA GLY A 469 -24.77 -3.57 -6.70
C GLY A 469 -23.34 -3.91 -6.29
N VAL A 470 -22.38 -3.30 -7.00
CA VAL A 470 -20.94 -3.52 -6.83
C VAL A 470 -20.29 -2.32 -6.13
N PRO A 471 -19.58 -2.51 -5.01
CA PRO A 471 -18.81 -1.45 -4.36
C PRO A 471 -17.78 -0.80 -5.30
N HIS A 472 -17.56 0.50 -5.12
CA HIS A 472 -16.63 1.30 -5.91
C HIS A 472 -15.23 0.66 -6.10
N ASP A 473 -14.67 0.08 -5.04
CA ASP A 473 -13.34 -0.55 -5.02
C ASP A 473 -13.29 -1.94 -5.68
N GLU A 474 -14.43 -2.61 -5.82
CA GLU A 474 -14.56 -3.89 -6.53
C GLU A 474 -14.83 -3.71 -8.03
N LEU A 475 -15.36 -2.56 -8.47
CA LEU A 475 -15.70 -2.29 -9.87
C LEU A 475 -14.56 -2.62 -10.86
N PRO A 476 -13.29 -2.23 -10.62
CA PRO A 476 -12.21 -2.54 -11.57
C PRO A 476 -12.02 -4.04 -11.77
N LEU A 477 -12.16 -4.84 -10.71
CA LEU A 477 -12.01 -6.30 -10.77
C LEU A 477 -13.21 -6.96 -11.47
N ARG A 478 -14.43 -6.48 -11.19
CA ARG A 478 -15.67 -7.02 -11.77
C ARG A 478 -15.80 -6.71 -13.25
N LEU A 479 -15.50 -5.48 -13.65
CA LEU A 479 -15.66 -5.00 -15.04
C LEU A 479 -14.50 -5.40 -15.96
N GLN A 480 -13.41 -5.92 -15.40
CA GLN A 480 -12.22 -6.30 -16.16
C GLN A 480 -12.49 -7.28 -17.32
N ARG A 481 -13.05 -8.45 -17.00
CA ARG A 481 -13.33 -9.50 -18.00
C ARG A 481 -14.39 -9.07 -19.02
N PRO A 482 -15.53 -8.46 -18.62
CA PRO A 482 -16.51 -7.91 -19.56
C PRO A 482 -15.89 -6.90 -20.54
N LEU A 483 -15.16 -5.92 -20.03
CA LEU A 483 -14.52 -4.88 -20.84
C LEU A 483 -13.47 -5.48 -21.80
N ALA A 484 -12.58 -6.35 -21.34
CA ALA A 484 -11.60 -6.98 -22.23
C ALA A 484 -12.24 -7.81 -23.35
N ARG A 485 -13.37 -8.48 -23.08
CA ARG A 485 -14.10 -9.20 -24.12
C ARG A 485 -14.62 -8.25 -25.19
N LEU A 486 -15.27 -7.16 -24.79
CA LEU A 486 -15.79 -6.15 -25.72
C LEU A 486 -14.68 -5.50 -26.54
N PHE A 487 -13.61 -5.05 -25.88
CA PHE A 487 -12.51 -4.40 -26.59
C PHE A 487 -11.81 -5.34 -27.57
N ARG A 488 -11.66 -6.64 -27.26
CA ARG A 488 -11.13 -7.60 -28.24
C ARG A 488 -12.01 -7.79 -29.48
N GLN A 489 -13.31 -7.52 -29.37
CA GLN A 489 -14.25 -7.63 -30.48
C GLN A 489 -14.29 -6.35 -31.32
N LEU A 490 -14.09 -5.19 -30.69
CA LEU A 490 -14.24 -3.88 -31.32
C LEU A 490 -12.92 -3.26 -31.79
N ASP A 491 -11.79 -3.60 -31.16
CA ASP A 491 -10.48 -3.08 -31.55
C ASP A 491 -10.03 -3.69 -32.89
N THR A 492 -9.51 -2.85 -33.78
CA THR A 492 -8.82 -3.25 -35.02
C THR A 492 -7.32 -2.90 -34.90
N PRO A 493 -6.45 -3.41 -35.79
CA PRO A 493 -5.04 -3.03 -35.79
C PRO A 493 -4.81 -1.51 -35.93
N GLU A 494 -5.74 -0.81 -36.59
CA GLU A 494 -5.69 0.62 -36.86
C GLU A 494 -6.40 1.47 -35.81
N ARG A 495 -7.32 0.89 -35.01
CA ARG A 495 -8.22 1.65 -34.13
C ARG A 495 -8.53 0.91 -32.83
N HIS A 496 -8.38 1.61 -31.71
CA HIS A 496 -8.93 1.18 -30.42
C HIS A 496 -10.29 1.82 -30.15
N ALA A 497 -11.28 1.03 -29.78
CA ALA A 497 -12.62 1.54 -29.48
C ALA A 497 -12.58 2.45 -28.23
N PRO A 498 -13.16 3.66 -28.27
CA PRO A 498 -13.28 4.55 -27.11
C PRO A 498 -14.11 3.93 -25.98
N LEU A 499 -13.86 4.39 -24.75
CA LEU A 499 -14.68 4.11 -23.58
C LEU A 499 -15.38 5.39 -23.11
N GLU A 500 -16.70 5.39 -23.16
CA GLU A 500 -17.56 6.44 -22.63
C GLU A 500 -18.12 5.97 -21.28
N VAL A 501 -17.83 6.71 -20.20
CA VAL A 501 -18.27 6.35 -18.85
C VAL A 501 -19.38 7.30 -18.43
N VAL A 502 -20.56 6.75 -18.15
CA VAL A 502 -21.74 7.48 -17.68
C VAL A 502 -21.86 7.28 -16.18
N LEU A 503 -21.81 8.38 -15.43
CA LEU A 503 -21.95 8.36 -13.98
C LEU A 503 -22.49 9.70 -13.46
N PRO A 504 -22.99 9.76 -12.21
CA PRO A 504 -23.41 11.02 -11.62
C PRO A 504 -22.25 11.98 -11.28
N PRO A 505 -22.50 13.31 -11.21
CA PRO A 505 -21.48 14.32 -10.95
C PRO A 505 -20.65 14.10 -9.69
N GLU A 506 -21.27 13.62 -8.61
CA GLU A 506 -20.61 13.31 -7.33
C GLU A 506 -19.53 12.21 -7.43
N HIS A 507 -19.50 11.46 -8.53
CA HIS A 507 -18.59 10.33 -8.73
C HIS A 507 -17.60 10.54 -9.87
N PHE A 508 -17.57 11.71 -10.51
CA PHE A 508 -16.71 12.00 -11.67
C PHE A 508 -15.23 11.66 -11.45
N ASP A 509 -14.73 11.68 -10.22
CA ASP A 509 -13.34 11.33 -9.91
C ASP A 509 -13.02 9.83 -10.00
N LEU A 510 -13.99 8.97 -10.35
CA LEU A 510 -13.76 7.56 -10.58
C LEU A 510 -12.70 7.37 -11.69
N ALA A 511 -11.52 6.90 -11.30
CA ALA A 511 -10.35 6.87 -12.17
C ALA A 511 -10.34 5.68 -13.16
N VAL A 512 -11.41 5.52 -13.95
CA VAL A 512 -11.59 4.43 -14.93
C VAL A 512 -10.43 4.34 -15.93
N GLN A 513 -9.82 5.48 -16.26
CA GLN A 513 -8.64 5.56 -17.12
C GLN A 513 -7.44 4.75 -16.59
N HIS A 514 -7.38 4.45 -15.29
CA HIS A 514 -6.32 3.68 -14.67
C HIS A 514 -6.62 2.18 -14.54
N TRP A 515 -7.82 1.73 -14.92
CA TRP A 515 -8.17 0.32 -14.79
C TRP A 515 -7.38 -0.54 -15.77
N LEU A 516 -7.10 -1.78 -15.37
CA LEU A 516 -6.37 -2.75 -16.18
C LEU A 516 -7.35 -3.70 -16.87
N PRO A 517 -7.19 -3.98 -18.18
CA PRO A 517 -8.11 -4.83 -18.92
C PRO A 517 -8.06 -6.33 -18.55
N GLN A 518 -7.05 -6.86 -17.86
CA GLN A 518 -6.98 -8.30 -17.52
C GLN A 518 -6.34 -8.60 -16.15
N ALA A 519 -6.92 -9.59 -15.43
CA ALA A 519 -6.46 -10.02 -14.11
C ALA A 519 -5.13 -10.76 -14.24
N ALA A 520 -4.21 -10.43 -13.33
CA ALA A 520 -3.14 -11.27 -12.80
C ALA A 520 -3.10 -12.72 -13.35
N VAL A 521 -2.40 -12.89 -14.46
CA VAL A 521 -1.50 -14.04 -14.61
C VAL A 521 -0.19 -13.55 -14.03
N THR A 522 0.48 -14.38 -13.24
CA THR A 522 1.76 -14.13 -12.55
C THR A 522 2.93 -13.74 -13.47
N ASP A 523 2.67 -13.54 -14.77
CA ASP A 523 3.61 -13.18 -15.84
C ASP A 523 3.01 -12.04 -16.69
N LEU A 524 2.85 -10.84 -16.11
CA LEU A 524 2.50 -9.65 -16.90
C LEU A 524 3.73 -9.19 -17.70
N ASP A 525 3.70 -9.39 -19.02
CA ASP A 525 4.61 -8.68 -19.90
C ASP A 525 4.12 -7.23 -20.06
N LEU A 526 4.63 -6.33 -19.22
CA LEU A 526 4.32 -4.89 -19.30
C LEU A 526 4.80 -4.24 -20.60
N SER A 527 5.60 -4.95 -21.41
CA SER A 527 5.92 -4.53 -22.76
C SER A 527 4.80 -4.83 -23.77
N ASP A 528 3.85 -5.72 -23.44
CA ASP A 528 2.65 -5.95 -24.24
C ASP A 528 1.67 -4.77 -24.04
N PRO A 529 1.37 -3.99 -25.11
CA PRO A 529 0.35 -2.95 -25.05
C PRO A 529 -1.01 -3.49 -24.61
N ALA A 530 -1.28 -4.79 -24.76
CA ALA A 530 -2.50 -5.43 -24.30
C ALA A 530 -2.78 -5.20 -22.80
N CYS A 531 -1.72 -5.11 -22.00
CA CYS A 531 -1.73 -5.02 -20.55
C CYS A 531 -1.74 -3.58 -20.01
N TRP A 532 -1.71 -2.56 -20.88
CA TRP A 532 -1.67 -1.16 -20.45
C TRP A 532 -3.02 -0.68 -19.87
N PRO A 533 -3.02 0.33 -18.98
CA PRO A 533 -4.25 0.93 -18.47
C PRO A 533 -5.18 1.43 -19.58
N LEU A 534 -6.50 1.39 -19.36
CA LEU A 534 -7.49 1.74 -20.38
C LEU A 534 -7.21 3.11 -21.01
N GLY A 535 -6.96 4.14 -20.21
CA GLY A 535 -6.73 5.50 -20.72
C GLY A 535 -5.41 5.72 -21.45
N VAL A 536 -4.48 4.76 -21.39
CA VAL A 536 -3.22 4.79 -22.16
C VAL A 536 -3.48 4.29 -23.58
N ARG A 537 -4.31 3.25 -23.71
CA ARG A 537 -4.57 2.57 -24.99
C ARG A 537 -5.66 3.22 -25.81
N ARG A 538 -6.65 3.82 -25.16
CA ARG A 538 -7.86 4.32 -25.80
C ARG A 538 -8.36 5.59 -25.15
N GLN A 539 -9.16 6.32 -25.90
CA GLN A 539 -9.87 7.49 -25.42
C GLN A 539 -10.84 7.06 -24.30
N VAL A 540 -10.78 7.76 -23.17
CA VAL A 540 -11.69 7.56 -22.03
C VAL A 540 -12.27 8.91 -21.67
N VAL A 541 -13.59 9.02 -21.80
CA VAL A 541 -14.34 10.26 -21.54
C VAL A 541 -15.44 10.01 -20.52
N VAL A 542 -15.78 11.04 -19.75
CA VAL A 542 -16.91 11.03 -18.82
C VAL A 542 -18.11 11.71 -19.45
N ARG A 543 -19.29 11.19 -19.16
CA ARG A 543 -20.61 11.72 -19.53
C ARG A 543 -21.51 11.77 -18.30
N ASP A 544 -22.39 12.76 -18.25
CA ASP A 544 -23.25 12.99 -17.09
C ASP A 544 -24.52 12.13 -17.15
N ALA A 545 -24.69 11.24 -16.18
CA ALA A 545 -25.89 10.41 -16.06
C ALA A 545 -27.17 11.24 -15.91
N SER A 546 -27.08 12.49 -15.41
CA SER A 546 -28.24 13.37 -15.23
C SER A 546 -28.84 13.88 -16.56
N ARG A 547 -28.10 13.75 -17.67
CA ARG A 547 -28.48 14.23 -19.01
C ARG A 547 -29.15 13.17 -19.90
N ARG A 548 -29.58 12.05 -19.32
CA ARG A 548 -30.39 11.05 -20.02
C ARG A 548 -31.74 11.63 -20.47
N GLY A 549 -32.26 11.15 -21.59
CA GLY A 549 -33.60 11.52 -22.08
C GLY A 549 -33.65 12.69 -23.06
N GLY A 550 -32.50 13.13 -23.58
CA GLY A 550 -32.39 14.11 -24.66
C GLY A 550 -31.82 15.46 -24.20
N PRO A 551 -31.15 16.21 -25.10
CA PRO A 551 -30.45 17.42 -24.72
C PRO A 551 -31.41 18.59 -24.52
N ASP A 552 -31.17 19.40 -23.49
CA ASP A 552 -31.85 20.69 -23.39
C ASP A 552 -31.30 21.70 -24.44
N PRO A 553 -32.08 22.73 -24.83
CA PRO A 553 -31.66 23.66 -25.88
C PRO A 553 -30.38 24.45 -25.55
N VAL A 554 -30.07 24.68 -24.27
CA VAL A 554 -28.87 25.42 -23.84
C VAL A 554 -27.64 24.56 -24.05
N TRP A 555 -27.67 23.29 -23.59
CA TRP A 555 -26.60 22.33 -23.85
C TRP A 555 -26.41 22.08 -25.34
N GLN A 556 -27.49 21.88 -26.11
CA GLN A 556 -27.39 21.61 -27.54
C GLN A 556 -26.79 22.79 -28.32
N THR A 557 -27.20 24.02 -28.00
CA THR A 557 -26.64 25.23 -28.64
C THR A 557 -25.17 25.38 -28.28
N ARG A 558 -24.84 25.31 -26.98
CA ARG A 558 -23.45 25.47 -26.52
C ARG A 558 -22.53 24.38 -27.07
N TRP A 559 -22.99 23.13 -27.15
CA TRP A 559 -22.26 22.03 -27.76
C TRP A 559 -21.87 22.35 -29.20
N LYS A 560 -22.85 22.71 -30.04
CA LYS A 560 -22.61 23.04 -31.46
C LYS A 560 -21.65 24.20 -31.64
N GLU A 561 -21.79 25.24 -30.83
CA GLU A 561 -20.90 26.40 -30.89
C GLU A 561 -19.48 26.07 -30.40
N THR A 562 -19.34 25.29 -29.32
CA THR A 562 -18.04 24.85 -28.79
C THR A 562 -17.33 23.88 -29.74
N ALA A 563 -18.07 22.95 -30.34
CA ALA A 563 -17.54 21.99 -31.32
C ALA A 563 -17.05 22.68 -32.60
N ALA A 564 -17.63 23.84 -32.95
CA ALA A 564 -17.22 24.67 -34.06
C ALA A 564 -16.17 25.75 -33.70
N ALA A 565 -15.85 25.92 -32.41
CA ALA A 565 -14.91 26.93 -31.95
C ALA A 565 -13.45 26.48 -32.09
N ALA A 566 -12.61 27.37 -32.59
CA ALA A 566 -11.16 27.19 -32.70
C ALA A 566 -10.44 28.56 -32.68
N PRO A 567 -9.38 28.76 -31.88
CA PRO A 567 -8.86 27.86 -30.85
C PRO A 567 -9.73 27.86 -29.58
N LEU A 568 -9.63 26.81 -28.77
CA LEU A 568 -10.28 26.78 -27.45
C LEU A 568 -9.44 27.51 -26.40
N ARG A 569 -10.11 28.06 -25.38
CA ARG A 569 -9.48 28.82 -24.30
C ARG A 569 -9.91 28.28 -22.95
N ALA A 570 -8.96 28.10 -22.05
CA ALA A 570 -9.29 27.72 -20.67
C ALA A 570 -10.05 28.84 -19.95
N LEU A 571 -11.08 28.43 -19.23
CA LEU A 571 -11.82 29.21 -18.27
C LEU A 571 -11.57 28.66 -16.85
N PRO A 572 -10.57 29.18 -16.12
CA PRO A 572 -10.27 28.72 -14.76
C PRO A 572 -11.46 28.95 -13.84
N THR A 573 -11.86 27.89 -13.14
CA THR A 573 -13.07 27.90 -12.31
C THR A 573 -12.77 27.37 -10.89
N PRO A 574 -12.95 28.18 -9.82
CA PRO A 574 -13.44 29.57 -9.84
C PRO A 574 -12.42 30.55 -10.43
N ARG A 575 -12.91 31.66 -11.00
CA ARG A 575 -12.06 32.75 -11.49
C ARG A 575 -11.37 33.44 -10.28
N PRO A 576 -10.06 33.74 -10.34
CA PRO A 576 -9.37 34.44 -9.25
C PRO A 576 -10.08 35.72 -8.82
N GLY A 577 -10.36 35.85 -7.52
CA GLY A 577 -11.02 37.03 -6.93
C GLY A 577 -12.49 37.22 -7.28
N ARG A 578 -13.16 36.24 -7.91
CA ARG A 578 -14.59 36.31 -8.26
C ARG A 578 -15.39 35.16 -7.68
N VAL A 579 -16.56 35.48 -7.15
CA VAL A 579 -17.57 34.48 -6.78
C VAL A 579 -18.15 33.89 -8.06
N LEU A 580 -18.09 32.57 -8.20
CA LEU A 580 -18.70 31.87 -9.33
C LEU A 580 -20.23 31.92 -9.21
N ARG A 581 -20.91 32.22 -10.33
CA ARG A 581 -22.37 32.24 -10.42
C ARG A 581 -22.80 31.65 -11.76
N LEU A 582 -23.94 30.96 -11.77
CA LEU A 582 -24.51 30.34 -12.96
C LEU A 582 -24.65 31.32 -14.13
N THR A 583 -25.19 32.52 -13.87
CA THR A 583 -25.34 33.58 -14.90
C THR A 583 -24.02 34.03 -15.50
N GLY A 584 -22.93 33.97 -14.73
CA GLY A 584 -21.59 34.28 -15.22
C GLY A 584 -21.04 33.21 -16.15
N LEU A 585 -21.39 31.93 -15.93
CA LEU A 585 -21.02 30.81 -16.79
C LEU A 585 -21.89 30.73 -18.05
N ILE A 586 -23.17 31.07 -17.97
CA ILE A 586 -24.05 31.11 -19.17
C ILE A 586 -23.54 32.17 -20.17
N GLY A 587 -23.01 33.29 -19.69
CA GLY A 587 -22.54 34.38 -20.55
C GLY A 587 -21.12 34.24 -21.11
N VAL A 588 -20.41 33.12 -20.87
CA VAL A 588 -19.06 32.91 -21.41
C VAL A 588 -19.11 32.52 -22.88
N GLY A 589 -18.07 32.89 -23.62
CA GLY A 589 -17.97 32.63 -25.06
C GLY A 589 -17.96 31.12 -25.38
N PRO A 590 -18.32 30.74 -26.61
CA PRO A 590 -18.33 29.33 -27.02
C PRO A 590 -16.93 28.72 -27.13
N ASP A 591 -15.88 29.53 -27.20
CA ASP A 591 -14.48 29.11 -27.17
C ASP A 591 -13.94 28.92 -25.73
N GLU A 592 -14.68 29.34 -24.69
CA GLU A 592 -14.24 29.27 -23.29
C GLU A 592 -14.63 27.92 -22.64
N VAL A 593 -13.66 27.02 -22.47
CA VAL A 593 -13.83 25.70 -21.85
C VAL A 593 -13.49 25.74 -20.36
N PRO A 594 -14.42 25.40 -19.44
CA PRO A 594 -14.16 25.38 -18.01
C PRO A 594 -13.02 24.45 -17.61
N VAL A 595 -12.14 24.93 -16.73
CA VAL A 595 -11.06 24.17 -16.11
C VAL A 595 -11.20 24.26 -14.59
N VAL A 596 -11.62 23.17 -13.96
CA VAL A 596 -11.87 23.07 -12.52
C VAL A 596 -10.66 22.48 -11.83
N CYS A 597 -10.01 23.24 -10.95
CA CYS A 597 -8.78 22.77 -10.29
C CYS A 597 -9.03 21.78 -9.13
N ARG A 598 -10.29 21.46 -8.82
CA ARG A 598 -10.72 20.65 -7.68
C ARG A 598 -11.39 19.36 -8.12
N PRO A 599 -11.30 18.29 -7.30
CA PRO A 599 -12.00 17.03 -7.54
C PRO A 599 -13.51 17.18 -7.27
N ALA A 600 -14.32 16.34 -7.90
CA ALA A 600 -15.76 16.28 -7.70
C ALA A 600 -16.17 15.84 -6.28
N ALA A 601 -15.32 15.07 -5.59
CA ALA A 601 -15.51 14.66 -4.21
C ALA A 601 -15.32 15.81 -3.19
N ASP A 602 -14.69 16.94 -3.58
CA ASP A 602 -14.61 18.15 -2.76
C ASP A 602 -15.91 18.94 -2.88
N ALA A 603 -16.52 19.37 -1.77
CA ALA A 603 -17.80 20.08 -1.80
C ALA A 603 -17.80 21.35 -2.67
N ALA A 604 -16.67 22.08 -2.72
CA ALA A 604 -16.56 23.25 -3.59
C ALA A 604 -16.31 22.85 -5.06
N GLY A 605 -15.56 21.77 -5.31
CA GLY A 605 -15.43 21.18 -6.64
C GLY A 605 -16.76 20.68 -7.19
N GLN A 606 -17.53 19.94 -6.39
CA GLN A 606 -18.87 19.46 -6.72
C GLN A 606 -19.80 20.60 -7.11
N GLU A 607 -19.84 21.67 -6.32
CA GLU A 607 -20.67 22.84 -6.61
C GLU A 607 -20.25 23.54 -7.91
N VAL A 608 -18.95 23.66 -8.17
CA VAL A 608 -18.43 24.22 -9.42
C VAL A 608 -18.84 23.37 -10.62
N LEU A 609 -18.68 22.04 -10.53
CA LEU A 609 -19.03 21.11 -11.59
C LEU A 609 -20.54 21.14 -11.88
N ARG A 610 -21.37 21.17 -10.82
CA ARG A 610 -22.83 21.36 -10.94
C ARG A 610 -23.17 22.62 -11.73
N LEU A 611 -22.57 23.76 -11.37
CA LEU A 611 -22.79 25.04 -12.06
C LEU A 611 -22.31 25.01 -13.52
N VAL A 612 -21.21 24.33 -13.81
CA VAL A 612 -20.71 24.13 -15.17
C VAL A 612 -21.69 23.30 -16.00
N LEU A 613 -22.20 22.19 -15.46
CA LEU A 613 -23.21 21.36 -16.11
C LEU A 613 -24.52 22.12 -16.37
N GLU A 614 -25.03 22.84 -15.37
CA GLU A 614 -26.26 23.66 -15.47
C GLU A 614 -26.16 24.82 -16.46
N SER A 615 -24.95 25.28 -16.75
CA SER A 615 -24.71 26.31 -17.78
C SER A 615 -24.65 25.74 -19.20
N GLY A 616 -24.86 24.43 -19.37
CA GLY A 616 -24.93 23.73 -20.65
C GLY A 616 -23.57 23.31 -21.22
N HIS A 617 -22.47 23.38 -20.45
CA HIS A 617 -21.18 22.94 -20.96
C HIS A 617 -21.17 21.42 -21.15
N GLY A 618 -20.95 20.97 -22.39
CA GLY A 618 -20.70 19.56 -22.73
C GLY A 618 -19.22 19.17 -22.72
N VAL A 619 -18.32 20.16 -22.68
CA VAL A 619 -16.87 19.96 -22.61
C VAL A 619 -16.31 20.77 -21.45
N PHE A 620 -15.58 20.10 -20.55
CA PHE A 620 -14.77 20.76 -19.53
C PHE A 620 -13.71 19.80 -18.98
N LEU A 621 -12.69 20.39 -18.35
CA LEU A 621 -11.58 19.68 -17.73
C LEU A 621 -11.64 19.85 -16.21
N TRP A 622 -11.26 18.83 -15.46
CA TRP A 622 -11.02 18.99 -14.03
C TRP A 622 -9.85 18.16 -13.52
N ASN A 623 -9.37 18.55 -12.34
CA ASN A 623 -8.37 17.83 -11.59
C ASN A 623 -9.07 16.85 -10.63
N ALA A 624 -9.12 15.57 -10.99
CA ALA A 624 -9.65 14.49 -10.15
C ALA A 624 -8.71 14.09 -8.99
N GLY A 625 -7.57 14.77 -8.86
CA GLY A 625 -6.57 14.54 -7.82
C GLY A 625 -6.78 15.37 -6.55
N PRO A 626 -5.93 15.18 -5.53
CA PRO A 626 -6.05 15.90 -4.27
C PRO A 626 -5.87 17.42 -4.47
N HIS A 627 -6.75 18.19 -3.84
CA HIS A 627 -6.66 19.65 -3.76
C HIS A 627 -6.54 20.09 -2.29
N PRO A 628 -5.59 20.97 -1.92
CA PRO A 628 -5.43 21.41 -0.53
C PRO A 628 -6.68 22.17 -0.03
N PRO A 629 -7.04 22.05 1.26
CA PRO A 629 -8.13 22.84 1.82
C PRO A 629 -7.72 24.32 1.89
N GLY A 630 -8.55 25.22 1.36
CA GLY A 630 -8.32 26.67 1.37
C GLY A 630 -8.31 27.30 -0.03
N GLU A 631 -7.59 28.41 -0.19
CA GLU A 631 -7.44 29.13 -1.45
C GLU A 631 -6.50 28.40 -2.43
N CYS A 632 -6.69 28.66 -3.73
CA CYS A 632 -5.87 28.08 -4.79
C CYS A 632 -4.40 28.53 -4.69
N ASP A 633 -3.47 27.59 -4.75
CA ASP A 633 -2.03 27.82 -4.65
C ASP A 633 -1.36 27.83 -6.04
N GLU A 634 -0.02 27.73 -6.07
CA GLU A 634 0.77 27.66 -7.30
C GLU A 634 0.49 26.38 -8.12
N ARG A 635 0.09 25.29 -7.47
CA ARG A 635 -0.23 24.02 -8.17
C ARG A 635 -1.50 24.19 -8.98
N CYS A 636 -2.51 24.87 -8.42
CA CYS A 636 -3.74 25.20 -9.14
C CYS A 636 -3.46 26.09 -10.36
N ARG A 637 -2.60 27.11 -10.20
CA ARG A 637 -2.18 27.97 -11.31
C ARG A 637 -1.44 27.21 -12.40
N SER A 638 -0.51 26.35 -12.01
CA SER A 638 0.24 25.48 -12.92
C SER A 638 -0.68 24.53 -13.68
N PHE A 639 -1.61 23.87 -12.98
CA PHE A 639 -2.62 23.00 -13.60
C PHE A 639 -3.47 23.75 -14.63
N SER A 640 -4.04 24.90 -14.23
CA SER A 640 -4.84 25.73 -15.15
C SER A 640 -4.02 26.25 -16.32
N GLY A 641 -2.75 26.60 -16.12
CA GLY A 641 -1.84 27.03 -17.18
C GLY A 641 -1.53 25.95 -18.21
N HIS A 642 -1.29 24.71 -17.76
CA HIS A 642 -1.09 23.59 -18.67
C HIS A 642 -2.37 23.18 -19.40
N ALA A 643 -3.52 23.18 -18.72
CA ALA A 643 -4.83 22.96 -19.35
C ALA A 643 -5.14 24.03 -20.40
N ALA A 644 -4.76 25.29 -20.15
CA ALA A 644 -4.89 26.37 -21.13
C ALA A 644 -4.05 26.12 -22.39
N ARG A 645 -2.82 25.61 -22.25
CA ARG A 645 -1.99 25.24 -23.40
C ARG A 645 -2.61 24.08 -24.18
N LEU A 646 -3.04 23.01 -23.48
CA LEU A 646 -3.72 21.88 -24.11
C LEU A 646 -4.94 22.32 -24.94
N LEU A 647 -5.76 23.23 -24.42
CA LEU A 647 -6.93 23.76 -25.12
C LEU A 647 -6.56 24.68 -26.29
N ALA A 648 -5.50 25.46 -26.17
CA ALA A 648 -5.03 26.34 -27.24
C ALA A 648 -4.38 25.57 -28.40
N ASP A 649 -3.83 24.39 -28.13
CA ASP A 649 -3.10 23.55 -29.09
C ASP A 649 -4.01 22.61 -29.92
N VAL A 650 -5.32 22.58 -29.65
CA VAL A 650 -6.29 21.79 -30.44
C VAL A 650 -7.03 22.66 -31.45
N ASP A 651 -7.25 22.13 -32.66
CA ASP A 651 -8.04 22.82 -33.69
C ASP A 651 -9.55 22.65 -33.48
N SER A 652 -9.97 21.67 -32.67
CA SER A 652 -11.37 21.51 -32.27
C SER A 652 -11.51 20.75 -30.95
N ALA A 653 -12.68 20.89 -30.30
CA ALA A 653 -12.99 20.13 -29.08
C ALA A 653 -12.92 18.60 -29.29
N ALA A 654 -13.11 18.15 -30.52
CA ALA A 654 -13.14 16.74 -30.87
C ALA A 654 -11.76 16.05 -30.82
N GLU A 655 -10.66 16.82 -30.82
CA GLU A 655 -9.31 16.28 -30.62
C GLU A 655 -9.00 16.00 -29.14
N LEU A 656 -9.73 16.61 -28.20
CA LEU A 656 -9.40 16.53 -26.77
C LEU A 656 -9.32 15.10 -26.21
N PRO A 657 -10.22 14.17 -26.56
CA PRO A 657 -10.12 12.77 -26.11
C PRO A 657 -8.81 12.11 -26.54
N GLU A 658 -8.38 12.34 -27.79
CA GLU A 658 -7.15 11.78 -28.34
C GLU A 658 -5.92 12.46 -27.76
N ARG A 659 -5.92 13.79 -27.62
CA ARG A 659 -4.81 14.51 -26.96
C ARG A 659 -4.63 14.06 -25.51
N LEU A 660 -5.72 13.81 -24.79
CA LEU A 660 -5.65 13.29 -23.42
C LEU A 660 -5.13 11.85 -23.37
N ARG A 661 -5.56 10.98 -24.29
CA ARG A 661 -4.99 9.62 -24.45
C ARG A 661 -3.49 9.70 -24.75
N ALA A 662 -3.07 10.54 -25.69
CA ALA A 662 -1.67 10.74 -26.04
C ALA A 662 -0.85 11.29 -24.86
N LEU A 663 -1.41 12.21 -24.05
CA LEU A 663 -0.79 12.65 -22.80
C LEU A 663 -0.65 11.50 -21.80
N ARG A 664 -1.65 10.62 -21.67
CA ARG A 664 -1.59 9.43 -20.81
C ARG A 664 -0.58 8.40 -21.31
N GLU A 665 -0.45 8.25 -22.62
CA GLU A 665 0.59 7.44 -23.23
C GLU A 665 1.98 8.01 -22.98
N ARG A 666 2.15 9.34 -23.10
CA ARG A 666 3.38 10.03 -22.74
C ARG A 666 3.71 9.84 -21.26
N ILE A 667 2.72 9.97 -20.36
CA ILE A 667 2.87 9.65 -18.94
C ILE A 667 3.32 8.19 -18.76
N HIS A 668 2.67 7.23 -19.42
CA HIS A 668 3.02 5.81 -19.37
C HIS A 668 4.44 5.53 -19.89
N ARG A 669 4.84 6.25 -20.94
CA ARG A 669 6.20 6.24 -21.52
C ARG A 669 7.19 7.14 -20.78
N ARG A 670 6.81 7.66 -19.61
CA ARG A 670 7.68 8.40 -18.69
C ARG A 670 8.12 9.80 -19.13
N ASP A 671 7.28 10.50 -19.88
CA ASP A 671 7.52 11.89 -20.28
C ASP A 671 7.16 12.86 -19.13
N PRO A 672 8.16 13.55 -18.54
CA PRO A 672 7.91 14.43 -17.42
C PRO A 672 7.06 15.65 -17.75
N LEU A 673 7.03 16.08 -19.01
CA LEU A 673 6.24 17.23 -19.46
C LEU A 673 4.75 16.91 -19.54
N ALA A 674 4.36 15.63 -19.53
CA ALA A 674 2.98 15.20 -19.54
C ALA A 674 2.41 14.97 -18.13
N TYR A 675 3.24 14.92 -17.07
CA TYR A 675 2.80 14.49 -15.71
C TYR A 675 1.70 15.32 -15.08
N TRP A 676 1.63 16.61 -15.42
CA TRP A 676 0.56 17.49 -14.94
C TRP A 676 -0.84 16.97 -15.33
N ALA A 677 -0.94 16.17 -16.40
CA ALA A 677 -2.19 15.62 -16.90
C ALA A 677 -2.58 14.30 -16.21
N LYS A 678 -1.78 13.77 -15.28
CA LYS A 678 -2.11 12.53 -14.56
C LYS A 678 -3.46 12.57 -13.83
N PRO A 679 -3.82 13.63 -13.09
CA PRO A 679 -5.14 13.73 -12.49
C PRO A 679 -6.17 14.40 -13.42
N LEU A 680 -5.82 14.70 -14.67
CA LEU A 680 -6.70 15.39 -15.60
C LEU A 680 -7.77 14.44 -16.11
N ALA A 681 -9.01 14.85 -15.92
CA ALA A 681 -10.18 14.20 -16.46
C ALA A 681 -10.92 15.14 -17.42
N LEU A 682 -11.65 14.55 -18.36
CA LEU A 682 -12.33 15.22 -19.45
C LEU A 682 -13.80 14.80 -19.46
N MET A 683 -14.67 15.80 -19.36
CA MET A 683 -16.07 15.66 -19.70
C MET A 683 -16.17 15.88 -21.20
N TYR A 684 -16.74 14.92 -21.89
CA TYR A 684 -17.04 15.02 -23.31
C TYR A 684 -18.43 14.43 -23.53
N ASP A 685 -19.44 15.28 -23.36
CA ASP A 685 -20.84 14.91 -23.44
C ASP A 685 -21.48 15.57 -24.65
N ASP A 686 -21.47 14.80 -25.73
CA ASP A 686 -21.96 15.19 -27.05
C ASP A 686 -23.50 15.26 -27.07
N ALA A 687 -24.03 16.47 -27.27
CA ALA A 687 -25.47 16.70 -27.32
C ALA A 687 -26.15 16.11 -28.56
N ASP A 688 -25.40 15.86 -29.63
CA ASP A 688 -25.90 15.24 -30.86
C ASP A 688 -25.93 13.70 -30.74
N ARG A 689 -25.32 13.14 -29.68
CA ARG A 689 -25.36 11.70 -29.32
C ARG A 689 -25.97 11.49 -27.93
N PRO A 690 -27.26 11.82 -27.70
CA PRO A 690 -27.84 11.79 -26.36
C PRO A 690 -27.87 10.40 -25.74
N LEU A 691 -27.70 10.35 -24.42
CA LEU A 691 -27.85 9.11 -23.65
C LEU A 691 -29.32 8.65 -23.67
N ALA A 692 -29.52 7.36 -23.96
CA ALA A 692 -30.85 6.76 -23.92
C ALA A 692 -31.48 6.94 -22.52
N ALA A 693 -32.81 7.09 -22.51
CA ALA A 693 -33.55 7.05 -21.25
C ALA A 693 -33.35 5.66 -20.57
N PRO A 694 -33.35 5.58 -19.24
CA PRO A 694 -33.27 4.30 -18.55
C PRO A 694 -34.39 3.37 -19.02
N THR A 695 -34.05 2.25 -19.67
CA THR A 695 -35.03 1.25 -20.07
C THR A 695 -35.46 0.47 -18.84
N GLY A 696 -36.59 0.85 -18.27
CA GLY A 696 -37.20 0.17 -17.12
C GLY A 696 -36.58 0.59 -15.79
N VAL A 697 -37.44 0.96 -14.85
CA VAL A 697 -37.12 0.83 -13.43
C VAL A 697 -36.71 -0.64 -13.25
N LEU A 698 -35.51 -0.90 -12.72
CA LEU A 698 -35.21 -2.21 -12.17
C LEU A 698 -36.31 -2.47 -11.14
N ASP A 699 -37.30 -3.31 -11.49
CA ASP A 699 -38.18 -3.90 -10.50
C ASP A 699 -37.25 -4.68 -9.57
N ALA A 700 -36.90 -4.05 -8.45
CA ALA A 700 -36.25 -4.72 -7.35
C ALA A 700 -37.15 -5.92 -6.96
N PRO A 701 -36.59 -7.12 -6.75
CA PRO A 701 -37.36 -8.22 -6.20
C PRO A 701 -37.92 -7.90 -4.81
#